data_AF-A0A239JY63-F1
#
_entry.id   AF-A0A239JY63-F1
#
_cell.length_a   1.000
_cell.length_b   1.000
_cell.length_c   1.000
_cell.angle_alpha   90.00
_cell.angle_beta   90.00
_cell.angle_gamma   90.00
#
_symmetry.space_group_name_H-M   'P 1'
#
loop_
_entity.id
_entity.type
_entity.pdbx_description
1 polymer ?
#
loop_
_entity_poly.entity_id
_entity_poly.type
_entity_poly.pdbx_seq_one_letter_code
_entity_poly.pdbx_strand_id
1 'polypeptide(L)'
;MAPTAEFCGIDPEEMGQLATSLRGAADRLTAFSKEFEGKLRQHGISTPALREIADIADWGGTQVSMLHSRIDLINTLSKGAPELGGAGGAASMAASGQGIVRLPDELEGFETARGLANMYGNDILVNRGGELQAALIHEHADEVAKLAKNPQAAAAFFALLSPTVRDSLPGLIASTGSTTAKQDLAAFSTALGAALRAPALVPAFAKVRSDLVRPTGSKVAAWNRLALLKGANAPSSVRSAAARALVLDEFMKKPQQDWRAAGPTEVRAYGLPSDVVALGLEVLAGDGTAARDAFATMGGTDVKLSQVEKMKRFLDYAKGTGTGDEVANAFGRVMEAGTEATTEKAGQHSPAAAAFALDAMRAAGSFGDDLPTVAKDSMVTIAKSYIHELASGARFDKALDRTSGMGIPANWIALPGVTPAFYLSPGDTHRFFKTFVGDKQLTNDFDKTAAQFRHDTLVAAARLDAQDGTRHFEDTARMFGDLAGVEFKATLDVRGEQDATNDLILDITKNTFALGIDQLPIVGTGWELTKAYVISAALDGVADSIETRVEEVTGARSDFVLRQKYDMAYLLHEAGYPASEPPAELISKSTGDLKTYDELLAEAEQEANDDKKWEQVLREKLTPYERWMDSNNVLDTKIEDASHFQTSDQAKEQLRVWN
;
A
#
# COMPACT_ATOMS: atom_id res chain seq x y z
N MET A 1 14.46 -32.55 30.35
CA MET A 1 13.23 -33.21 29.84
C MET A 1 12.17 -32.14 29.72
N ALA A 2 11.75 -31.81 28.51
CA ALA A 2 10.66 -30.86 28.27
C ALA A 2 9.31 -31.51 28.62
N PRO A 3 8.30 -30.75 29.09
CA PRO A 3 6.98 -31.29 29.32
C PRO A 3 6.39 -31.75 27.99
N THR A 4 6.00 -33.01 27.90
CA THR A 4 5.18 -33.54 26.81
C THR A 4 3.87 -32.75 26.77
N ALA A 5 3.53 -32.20 25.61
CA ALA A 5 2.22 -31.60 25.36
C ALA A 5 1.12 -32.59 25.78
N GLU A 6 0.35 -32.23 26.81
CA GLU A 6 -0.79 -33.03 27.23
C GLU A 6 -1.78 -33.18 26.06
N PHE A 7 -2.16 -34.42 25.81
CA PHE A 7 -3.03 -34.84 24.73
C PHE A 7 -4.47 -34.37 25.01
N CYS A 8 -5.03 -33.51 24.16
CA CYS A 8 -6.40 -32.98 24.29
C CYS A 8 -7.24 -33.32 23.05
N GLY A 9 -7.70 -34.56 22.94
CA GLY A 9 -8.61 -35.01 21.89
C GLY A 9 -9.80 -35.77 22.48
N ILE A 10 -11.00 -35.62 21.89
CA ILE A 10 -12.22 -36.28 22.35
C ILE A 10 -12.70 -37.27 21.29
N ASP A 11 -12.96 -38.50 21.73
CA ASP A 11 -13.57 -39.55 20.93
C ASP A 11 -15.12 -39.43 21.03
N PRO A 12 -15.83 -39.18 19.91
CA PRO A 12 -17.28 -39.01 19.91
C PRO A 12 -18.03 -40.30 20.27
N GLU A 13 -17.44 -41.48 20.04
CA GLU A 13 -18.04 -42.76 20.41
C GLU A 13 -17.96 -42.96 21.93
N GLU A 14 -16.79 -42.74 22.53
CA GLU A 14 -16.59 -42.77 23.99
C GLU A 14 -17.46 -41.71 24.70
N MET A 15 -17.57 -40.50 24.13
CA MET A 15 -18.47 -39.47 24.65
C MET A 15 -19.95 -39.88 24.54
N GLY A 16 -20.33 -40.59 23.48
CA GLY A 16 -21.68 -41.16 23.33
C GLY A 16 -21.98 -42.25 24.35
N GLN A 17 -20.99 -43.08 24.65
CA GLN A 17 -21.09 -44.09 25.71
C GLN A 17 -21.21 -43.43 27.09
N LEU A 18 -20.42 -42.37 27.37
CA LEU A 18 -20.53 -41.58 28.59
C LEU A 18 -21.91 -40.94 28.75
N ALA A 19 -22.44 -40.31 27.68
CA ALA A 19 -23.76 -39.70 27.69
C ALA A 19 -24.87 -40.74 27.94
N THR A 20 -24.74 -41.93 27.35
CA THR A 20 -25.68 -43.04 27.57
C THR A 20 -25.61 -43.56 29.01
N SER A 21 -24.41 -43.70 29.56
CA SER A 21 -24.20 -44.12 30.95
C SER A 21 -24.76 -43.10 31.95
N LEU A 22 -24.52 -41.80 31.71
CA LEU A 22 -25.02 -40.71 32.53
C LEU A 22 -26.56 -40.63 32.48
N ARG A 23 -27.17 -40.83 31.31
CA ARG A 23 -28.63 -40.93 31.16
C ARG A 23 -29.20 -42.08 31.99
N GLY A 24 -28.63 -43.27 31.87
CA GLY A 24 -29.06 -44.43 32.66
C GLY A 24 -28.89 -44.24 34.17
N ALA A 25 -27.88 -43.49 34.61
CA ALA A 25 -27.72 -43.12 36.01
C ALA A 25 -28.78 -42.11 36.48
N ALA A 26 -29.04 -41.05 35.70
CA ALA A 26 -30.06 -40.05 35.99
C ALA A 26 -31.47 -40.65 36.05
N ASP A 27 -31.81 -41.56 35.13
CA ASP A 27 -33.11 -42.24 35.11
C ASP A 27 -33.28 -43.13 36.35
N ARG A 28 -32.23 -43.85 36.77
CA ARG A 28 -32.25 -44.66 37.99
C ARG A 28 -32.41 -43.81 39.25
N LEU A 29 -31.72 -42.68 39.35
CA LEU A 29 -31.85 -41.76 40.48
C LEU A 29 -33.24 -41.11 40.54
N THR A 30 -33.81 -40.77 39.38
CA THR A 30 -35.19 -40.26 39.28
C THR A 30 -36.21 -41.29 39.73
N ALA A 31 -36.07 -42.55 39.28
CA ALA A 31 -36.93 -43.64 39.69
C ALA A 31 -36.81 -43.93 41.19
N PHE A 32 -35.58 -43.98 41.71
CA PHE A 32 -35.29 -44.16 43.13
C PHE A 32 -35.91 -43.05 43.99
N SER A 33 -35.72 -41.78 43.60
CA SER A 33 -36.27 -40.63 44.34
C SER A 33 -37.80 -40.69 44.38
N LYS A 34 -38.46 -40.95 43.25
CA LYS A 34 -39.94 -41.06 43.17
C LYS A 34 -40.50 -42.22 44.00
N GLU A 35 -39.85 -43.39 43.96
CA GLU A 35 -40.32 -44.57 44.69
C GLU A 35 -40.21 -44.37 46.21
N PHE A 36 -39.07 -43.87 46.68
CA PHE A 36 -38.83 -43.66 48.11
C PHE A 36 -39.58 -42.45 48.65
N GLU A 37 -39.74 -41.38 47.87
CA GLU A 37 -40.55 -40.23 48.27
C GLU A 37 -42.00 -40.65 48.54
N GLY A 38 -42.58 -41.48 47.67
CA GLY A 38 -43.92 -42.04 47.86
C GLY A 38 -44.03 -42.86 49.15
N LYS A 39 -43.08 -43.77 49.39
CA LYS A 39 -43.06 -44.65 50.57
C LYS A 39 -42.81 -43.88 51.88
N LEU A 40 -41.86 -42.94 51.89
CA LEU A 40 -41.52 -42.16 53.10
C LEU A 40 -42.65 -41.19 53.48
N ARG A 41 -43.30 -40.57 52.49
CA ARG A 41 -44.48 -39.73 52.74
C ARG A 41 -45.66 -40.52 53.31
N GLN A 42 -45.87 -41.75 52.86
CA GLN A 42 -46.90 -42.65 53.43
C GLN A 42 -46.66 -42.96 54.92
N HIS A 43 -45.42 -42.87 55.39
CA HIS A 43 -45.05 -43.06 56.79
C HIS A 43 -44.80 -41.76 57.57
N GLY A 44 -45.15 -40.59 57.00
CA GLY A 44 -45.02 -39.28 57.65
C GLY A 44 -43.57 -38.79 57.82
N ILE A 45 -42.62 -39.37 57.08
CA ILE A 45 -41.20 -39.02 57.16
C ILE A 45 -40.87 -37.89 56.18
N SER A 46 -40.12 -36.90 56.64
CA SER A 46 -39.67 -35.76 55.83
C SER A 46 -38.67 -36.17 54.75
N THR A 47 -38.85 -35.73 53.51
CA THR A 47 -38.04 -36.11 52.32
C THR A 47 -37.07 -35.07 51.72
N PRO A 48 -36.55 -34.03 52.43
CA PRO A 48 -35.64 -33.03 51.83
C PRO A 48 -34.41 -33.61 51.11
N ALA A 49 -33.77 -34.64 51.67
CA ALA A 49 -32.60 -35.27 51.06
C ALA A 49 -32.90 -35.99 49.72
N LEU A 50 -34.16 -36.39 49.48
CA LEU A 50 -34.57 -36.97 48.19
C LEU A 50 -34.74 -35.90 47.11
N ARG A 51 -34.95 -34.64 47.49
CA ARG A 51 -34.97 -33.51 46.57
C ARG A 51 -33.58 -33.26 46.00
N GLU A 52 -32.53 -33.30 46.83
CA GLU A 52 -31.14 -33.19 46.35
C GLU A 52 -30.78 -34.29 45.36
N ILE A 53 -31.26 -35.53 45.57
CA ILE A 53 -31.08 -36.64 44.62
C ILE A 53 -31.83 -36.39 43.30
N ALA A 54 -33.03 -35.81 43.36
CA ALA A 54 -33.78 -35.42 42.17
C ALA A 54 -33.08 -34.29 41.41
N ASP A 55 -32.51 -33.31 42.11
CA ASP A 55 -31.76 -32.20 41.51
C ASP A 55 -30.47 -32.70 40.81
N ILE A 56 -29.77 -33.67 41.40
CA ILE A 56 -28.62 -34.34 40.77
C ILE A 56 -29.04 -35.10 39.51
N ALA A 57 -30.20 -35.77 39.54
CA ALA A 57 -30.73 -36.48 38.39
C ALA A 57 -31.12 -35.52 37.26
N ASP A 58 -31.74 -34.39 37.58
CA ASP A 58 -32.11 -33.34 36.62
C ASP A 58 -30.87 -32.67 35.99
N TRP A 59 -29.86 -32.36 36.81
CA TRP A 59 -28.55 -31.92 36.33
C TRP A 59 -27.94 -32.94 35.36
N GLY A 60 -27.95 -34.23 35.72
CA GLY A 60 -27.47 -35.31 34.87
C GLY A 60 -28.19 -35.34 33.52
N GLY A 61 -29.51 -35.20 33.51
CA GLY A 61 -30.32 -35.09 32.29
C GLY A 61 -29.92 -33.89 31.41
N THR A 62 -29.67 -32.73 32.01
CA THR A 62 -29.21 -31.53 31.31
C THR A 62 -27.83 -31.72 30.68
N GLN A 63 -26.88 -32.33 31.41
CA GLN A 63 -25.54 -32.63 30.88
C GLN A 63 -25.61 -33.63 29.72
N VAL A 64 -26.48 -34.63 29.78
CA VAL A 64 -26.66 -35.60 28.69
C VAL A 64 -27.11 -34.93 27.40
N SER A 65 -28.07 -34.00 27.47
CA SER A 65 -28.54 -33.26 26.29
C SER A 65 -27.40 -32.43 25.68
N MET A 66 -26.60 -31.76 26.52
CA MET A 66 -25.40 -31.03 26.09
C MET A 66 -24.38 -31.96 25.40
N LEU A 67 -24.11 -33.15 25.96
CA LEU A 67 -23.19 -34.12 25.38
C LEU A 67 -23.67 -34.65 24.02
N HIS A 68 -24.98 -34.88 23.85
CA HIS A 68 -25.54 -35.26 22.53
C HIS A 68 -25.40 -34.13 21.51
N SER A 69 -25.70 -32.88 21.88
CA SER A 69 -25.49 -31.72 21.01
C SER A 69 -24.02 -31.60 20.57
N ARG A 70 -23.07 -31.88 21.48
CA ARG A 70 -21.62 -31.91 21.18
C ARG A 70 -21.26 -33.02 20.19
N ILE A 71 -21.80 -34.23 20.37
CA ILE A 71 -21.57 -35.36 19.45
C ILE A 71 -22.14 -35.06 18.05
N ASP A 72 -23.34 -34.48 17.98
CA ASP A 72 -23.96 -34.11 16.71
C ASP A 72 -23.16 -33.03 15.97
N LEU A 73 -22.63 -32.04 16.71
CA LEU A 73 -21.74 -31.03 16.15
C LEU A 73 -20.44 -31.63 15.63
N ILE A 74 -19.79 -32.52 16.40
CA ILE A 74 -18.58 -33.25 15.96
C ILE A 74 -18.87 -34.03 14.69
N ASN A 75 -19.97 -34.77 14.65
CA ASN A 75 -20.37 -35.55 13.48
C ASN A 75 -20.64 -34.66 12.26
N THR A 76 -21.29 -33.52 12.45
CA THR A 76 -21.60 -32.58 11.36
C THR A 76 -20.33 -31.95 10.79
N LEU A 77 -19.42 -31.49 11.66
CA LEU A 77 -18.13 -30.92 11.27
C LEU A 77 -17.16 -31.97 10.69
N SER A 78 -17.28 -33.23 11.10
CA SER A 78 -16.44 -34.32 10.58
C SER A 78 -16.94 -34.87 9.26
N LYS A 79 -18.26 -34.89 9.04
CA LYS A 79 -18.88 -35.42 7.81
C LYS A 79 -18.94 -34.39 6.68
N GLY A 80 -18.93 -33.09 6.99
CA GLY A 80 -19.39 -32.07 6.05
C GLY A 80 -20.89 -32.26 5.78
N ALA A 81 -21.64 -31.17 5.57
CA ALA A 81 -23.08 -31.25 5.39
C ALA A 81 -23.46 -32.33 4.34
N PRO A 82 -24.36 -33.29 4.64
CA PRO A 82 -24.70 -34.40 3.74
C PRO A 82 -25.32 -33.97 2.40
N GLU A 83 -25.69 -32.69 2.25
CA GLU A 83 -26.14 -32.10 0.98
C GLU A 83 -24.98 -31.70 0.03
N LEU A 84 -23.72 -31.89 0.45
CA LEU A 84 -22.50 -31.53 -0.30
C LEU A 84 -21.91 -32.65 -1.18
N GLY A 85 -22.74 -33.59 -1.66
CA GLY A 85 -22.42 -34.48 -2.79
C GLY A 85 -21.10 -35.26 -2.70
N GLY A 86 -20.68 -35.68 -1.50
CA GLY A 86 -19.37 -36.29 -1.25
C GLY A 86 -19.36 -37.82 -1.24
N ALA A 87 -19.73 -38.48 -2.33
CA ALA A 87 -19.33 -39.88 -2.54
C ALA A 87 -17.85 -39.88 -2.97
N GLY A 88 -16.92 -40.05 -2.02
CA GLY A 88 -15.50 -40.20 -2.36
C GLY A 88 -14.45 -39.99 -1.27
N GLY A 89 -14.82 -39.56 -0.06
CA GLY A 89 -13.86 -39.34 1.04
C GLY A 89 -13.80 -40.44 2.10
N ALA A 90 -14.79 -41.32 2.15
CA ALA A 90 -14.96 -42.29 3.24
C ALA A 90 -13.86 -43.37 3.30
N ALA A 91 -13.12 -43.60 2.22
CA ALA A 91 -12.17 -44.72 2.13
C ALA A 91 -10.80 -44.44 2.76
N SER A 92 -10.42 -43.18 3.03
CA SER A 92 -9.08 -42.84 3.56
C SER A 92 -9.04 -42.61 5.06
N MET A 93 -10.19 -42.50 5.75
CA MET A 93 -10.23 -42.32 7.22
C MET A 93 -10.64 -43.60 7.96
N ALA A 94 -11.18 -44.59 7.26
CA ALA A 94 -11.50 -45.90 7.85
C ALA A 94 -10.25 -46.79 8.07
N ALA A 95 -9.10 -46.45 7.46
CA ALA A 95 -7.88 -47.26 7.52
C ALA A 95 -6.90 -46.86 8.65
N SER A 96 -7.11 -45.71 9.31
CA SER A 96 -6.32 -45.27 10.46
C SER A 96 -7.31 -44.85 11.55
N GLY A 97 -7.58 -45.73 12.51
CA GLY A 97 -8.53 -45.52 13.62
C GLY A 97 -8.21 -44.33 14.53
N GLN A 98 -8.31 -43.11 14.01
CA GLN A 98 -8.06 -41.85 14.70
C GLN A 98 -9.21 -40.89 14.40
N GLY A 99 -10.39 -41.19 14.93
CA GLY A 99 -11.55 -40.29 14.98
C GLY A 99 -11.45 -39.32 16.16
N ILE A 100 -10.28 -38.73 16.41
CA ILE A 100 -10.04 -37.87 17.56
C ILE A 100 -10.11 -36.42 17.10
N VAL A 101 -11.20 -35.73 17.46
CA VAL A 101 -11.44 -34.32 17.12
C VAL A 101 -11.28 -33.51 18.41
N ARG A 102 -10.45 -32.45 18.38
CA ARG A 102 -10.37 -31.51 19.49
C ARG A 102 -11.64 -30.68 19.51
N LEU A 103 -12.44 -30.81 20.56
CA LEU A 103 -13.60 -29.95 20.76
C LEU A 103 -13.10 -28.50 20.94
N PRO A 104 -13.83 -27.51 20.40
CA PRO A 104 -13.58 -26.12 20.72
C PRO A 104 -13.83 -25.88 22.20
N ASP A 105 -12.96 -25.10 22.85
CA ASP A 105 -13.11 -24.72 24.25
C ASP A 105 -14.35 -23.81 24.46
N GLU A 106 -14.89 -23.22 23.39
CA GLU A 106 -16.02 -22.28 23.37
C GLU A 106 -17.19 -22.80 22.50
N LEU A 107 -18.05 -23.64 23.08
CA LEU A 107 -19.21 -24.25 22.38
C LEU A 107 -20.27 -23.25 21.90
N GLU A 108 -20.50 -22.19 22.67
CA GLU A 108 -21.51 -21.16 22.37
C GLU A 108 -21.23 -20.49 21.01
N GLY A 109 -19.96 -20.26 20.67
CA GLY A 109 -19.57 -19.72 19.36
C GLY A 109 -19.94 -20.65 18.20
N PHE A 110 -19.84 -21.97 18.38
CA PHE A 110 -20.18 -22.95 17.36
C PHE A 110 -21.67 -23.15 17.18
N GLU A 111 -22.44 -23.12 18.27
CA GLU A 111 -23.90 -23.13 18.19
C GLU A 111 -24.41 -21.88 17.47
N THR A 112 -23.84 -20.71 17.78
CA THR A 112 -24.11 -19.46 17.06
C THR A 112 -23.77 -19.59 15.57
N ALA A 113 -22.57 -20.10 15.24
CA ALA A 113 -22.15 -20.34 13.86
C ALA A 113 -23.09 -21.29 13.10
N ARG A 114 -23.55 -22.37 13.74
CA ARG A 114 -24.51 -23.31 13.15
C ARG A 114 -25.88 -22.68 12.94
N GLY A 115 -26.38 -21.92 13.92
CA GLY A 115 -27.64 -21.20 13.84
C GLY A 115 -27.64 -20.21 12.69
N LEU A 116 -26.61 -19.36 12.60
CA LEU A 116 -26.43 -18.41 11.52
C LEU A 116 -26.28 -19.12 10.16
N ALA A 117 -25.47 -20.18 10.07
CA ALA A 117 -25.27 -20.90 8.81
C ALA A 117 -26.56 -21.54 8.30
N ASN A 118 -27.40 -22.09 9.19
CA ASN A 118 -28.71 -22.61 8.82
C ASN A 118 -29.66 -21.48 8.39
N MET A 119 -29.67 -20.37 9.10
CA MET A 119 -30.52 -19.22 8.81
C MET A 119 -30.19 -18.61 7.44
N TYR A 120 -28.92 -18.33 7.18
CA TYR A 120 -28.48 -17.81 5.88
C TYR A 120 -28.57 -18.87 4.77
N GLY A 121 -28.13 -20.10 5.05
CA GLY A 121 -28.00 -21.16 4.05
C GLY A 121 -29.31 -21.79 3.62
N ASN A 122 -30.35 -21.78 4.46
CA ASN A 122 -31.62 -22.47 4.20
C ASN A 122 -32.86 -21.58 4.33
N ASP A 123 -32.78 -20.33 4.80
CA ASP A 123 -33.92 -19.41 4.87
C ASP A 123 -33.62 -18.07 4.19
N ILE A 124 -32.84 -17.18 4.81
CA ILE A 124 -32.66 -15.79 4.37
C ILE A 124 -32.18 -15.70 2.91
N LEU A 125 -31.15 -16.44 2.52
CA LEU A 125 -30.57 -16.31 1.17
C LEU A 125 -31.23 -17.20 0.11
N VAL A 126 -32.16 -18.08 0.51
CA VAL A 126 -32.74 -19.09 -0.38
C VAL A 126 -34.25 -18.92 -0.56
N ASN A 127 -34.97 -18.65 0.53
CA ASN A 127 -36.44 -18.65 0.56
C ASN A 127 -37.06 -17.26 0.74
N ARG A 128 -36.24 -16.21 0.90
CA ARG A 128 -36.69 -14.81 1.04
C ARG A 128 -36.26 -13.99 -0.17
N GLY A 129 -36.94 -12.86 -0.39
CA GLY A 129 -36.61 -11.91 -1.45
C GLY A 129 -37.01 -10.48 -1.11
N GLY A 130 -36.42 -9.51 -1.82
CA GLY A 130 -36.75 -8.09 -1.70
C GLY A 130 -36.37 -7.47 -0.35
N GLU A 131 -37.13 -6.46 0.10
CA GLU A 131 -36.84 -5.68 1.31
C GLU A 131 -36.80 -6.53 2.59
N LEU A 132 -37.62 -7.57 2.69
CA LEU A 132 -37.61 -8.47 3.85
C LEU A 132 -36.28 -9.23 3.96
N GLN A 133 -35.74 -9.68 2.82
CA GLN A 133 -34.43 -10.33 2.79
C GLN A 133 -33.33 -9.36 3.21
N ALA A 134 -33.35 -8.13 2.71
CA ALA A 134 -32.41 -7.08 3.09
C ALA A 134 -32.41 -6.83 4.61
N ALA A 135 -33.60 -6.64 5.19
CA ALA A 135 -33.75 -6.38 6.62
C ALA A 135 -33.20 -7.52 7.48
N LEU A 136 -33.51 -8.77 7.11
CA LEU A 136 -33.01 -9.95 7.84
C LEU A 136 -31.49 -10.16 7.68
N ILE A 137 -30.93 -9.88 6.51
CA ILE A 137 -29.47 -9.93 6.32
C ILE A 137 -28.81 -8.93 7.26
N HIS A 138 -29.30 -7.69 7.29
CA HIS A 138 -28.73 -6.61 8.09
C HIS A 138 -28.89 -6.86 9.60
N GLU A 139 -30.05 -7.32 10.04
CA GLU A 139 -30.35 -7.65 11.44
C GLU A 139 -29.31 -8.63 12.03
N HIS A 140 -28.88 -9.62 11.24
CA HIS A 140 -27.94 -10.65 11.68
C HIS A 140 -26.48 -10.41 11.24
N ALA A 141 -26.19 -9.35 10.46
CA ALA A 141 -24.84 -9.06 9.98
C ALA A 141 -23.85 -8.83 11.14
N ASP A 142 -24.28 -8.11 12.19
CA ASP A 142 -23.47 -7.89 13.39
C ASP A 142 -23.14 -9.20 14.14
N GLU A 143 -24.04 -10.18 14.11
CA GLU A 143 -23.81 -11.50 14.70
C GLU A 143 -22.78 -12.29 13.89
N VAL A 144 -22.84 -12.21 12.55
CA VAL A 144 -21.80 -12.76 11.67
C VAL A 144 -20.46 -12.09 11.95
N ALA A 145 -20.41 -10.76 12.05
CA ALA A 145 -19.17 -10.03 12.37
C ALA A 145 -18.59 -10.45 13.73
N LYS A 146 -19.44 -10.68 14.75
CA LYS A 146 -19.02 -11.14 16.09
C LYS A 146 -18.35 -12.51 16.05
N LEU A 147 -18.62 -13.36 15.06
CA LEU A 147 -17.89 -14.62 14.89
C LEU A 147 -16.38 -14.41 14.73
N ALA A 148 -15.93 -13.23 14.27
CA ALA A 148 -14.51 -12.93 14.16
C ALA A 148 -13.74 -12.96 15.49
N LYS A 149 -14.45 -12.86 16.63
CA LYS A 149 -13.87 -13.04 17.97
C LYS A 149 -13.48 -14.48 18.26
N ASN A 150 -14.10 -15.45 17.58
CA ASN A 150 -13.78 -16.86 17.65
C ASN A 150 -13.50 -17.40 16.23
N PRO A 151 -12.22 -17.38 15.78
CA PRO A 151 -11.81 -17.83 14.45
C PRO A 151 -12.30 -19.23 14.05
N GLN A 152 -12.44 -20.14 15.02
CA GLN A 152 -12.88 -21.51 14.73
C GLN A 152 -14.40 -21.56 14.49
N ALA A 153 -15.19 -20.78 15.24
CA ALA A 153 -16.62 -20.61 15.00
C ALA A 153 -16.88 -19.95 13.64
N ALA A 154 -16.11 -18.92 13.27
CA ALA A 154 -16.17 -18.33 11.95
C ALA A 154 -15.86 -19.36 10.84
N ALA A 155 -14.84 -20.20 11.03
CA ALA A 155 -14.52 -21.29 10.09
C ALA A 155 -15.65 -22.32 9.98
N ALA A 156 -16.29 -22.68 11.09
CA ALA A 156 -17.46 -23.57 11.10
C ALA A 156 -18.65 -22.95 10.35
N PHE A 157 -18.93 -21.67 10.54
CA PHE A 157 -20.00 -20.95 9.83
C PHE A 157 -19.87 -21.10 8.31
N PHE A 158 -18.70 -20.77 7.74
CA PHE A 158 -18.48 -20.91 6.30
C PHE A 158 -18.46 -22.37 5.85
N ALA A 159 -17.96 -23.30 6.66
CA ALA A 159 -17.97 -24.73 6.33
C ALA A 159 -19.37 -25.32 6.22
N LEU A 160 -20.35 -24.77 6.96
CA LEU A 160 -21.74 -25.21 6.97
C LEU A 160 -22.58 -24.60 5.84
N LEU A 161 -22.14 -23.49 5.24
CA LEU A 161 -22.82 -22.92 4.06
C LEU A 161 -22.64 -23.81 2.82
N SER A 162 -23.72 -23.96 2.03
CA SER A 162 -23.65 -24.65 0.74
C SER A 162 -22.70 -23.92 -0.23
N PRO A 163 -22.12 -24.60 -1.23
CA PRO A 163 -21.13 -24.00 -2.12
C PRO A 163 -21.79 -22.94 -3.00
N THR A 164 -23.04 -23.18 -3.42
CA THR A 164 -23.86 -22.24 -4.16
C THR A 164 -24.07 -20.94 -3.38
N VAL A 165 -24.46 -21.04 -2.10
CA VAL A 165 -24.64 -19.84 -1.25
C VAL A 165 -23.31 -19.12 -1.06
N ARG A 166 -22.22 -19.84 -0.78
CA ARG A 166 -20.88 -19.24 -0.61
C ARG A 166 -20.39 -18.51 -1.86
N ASP A 167 -20.52 -19.12 -3.02
CA ASP A 167 -20.02 -18.57 -4.29
C ASP A 167 -20.88 -17.44 -4.85
N SER A 168 -22.12 -17.31 -4.36
CA SER A 168 -23.05 -16.26 -4.76
C SER A 168 -23.30 -15.22 -3.67
N LEU A 169 -22.69 -15.33 -2.49
CA LEU A 169 -23.03 -14.54 -1.30
C LEU A 169 -23.04 -13.01 -1.56
N PRO A 170 -21.99 -12.38 -2.12
CA PRO A 170 -22.05 -10.96 -2.45
C PRO A 170 -23.10 -10.61 -3.51
N GLY A 171 -23.31 -11.45 -4.52
CA GLY A 171 -24.38 -11.26 -5.49
C GLY A 171 -25.78 -11.32 -4.85
N LEU A 172 -26.00 -12.27 -3.94
CA LEU A 172 -27.26 -12.44 -3.22
C LEU A 172 -27.55 -11.23 -2.33
N ILE A 173 -26.57 -10.74 -1.57
CA ILE A 173 -26.71 -9.52 -0.75
C ILE A 173 -27.00 -8.30 -1.64
N ALA A 174 -26.26 -8.12 -2.74
CA ALA A 174 -26.44 -6.98 -3.64
C ALA A 174 -27.81 -7.00 -4.32
N SER A 175 -28.30 -8.18 -4.70
CA SER A 175 -29.60 -8.35 -5.38
C SER A 175 -30.80 -7.89 -4.57
N THR A 176 -30.65 -7.75 -3.25
CA THR A 176 -31.70 -7.19 -2.39
C THR A 176 -31.95 -5.70 -2.61
N GLY A 177 -30.98 -4.98 -3.19
CA GLY A 177 -31.04 -3.52 -3.37
C GLY A 177 -30.87 -2.72 -2.06
N SER A 178 -30.47 -3.38 -0.96
CA SER A 178 -30.29 -2.71 0.33
C SER A 178 -29.22 -1.62 0.29
N THR A 179 -29.46 -0.51 0.97
CA THR A 179 -28.45 0.53 1.22
C THR A 179 -27.39 0.08 2.23
N THR A 180 -27.66 -0.98 3.00
CA THR A 180 -26.74 -1.56 3.99
C THR A 180 -25.81 -2.63 3.42
N ALA A 181 -25.96 -2.99 2.14
CA ALA A 181 -25.26 -4.12 1.53
C ALA A 181 -23.74 -4.06 1.73
N LYS A 182 -23.14 -2.86 1.68
CA LYS A 182 -21.72 -2.65 1.94
C LYS A 182 -21.30 -3.01 3.37
N GLN A 183 -22.07 -2.60 4.38
CA GLN A 183 -21.81 -2.99 5.77
C GLN A 183 -21.99 -4.50 5.94
N ASP A 184 -23.03 -5.06 5.34
CA ASP A 184 -23.35 -6.47 5.47
C ASP A 184 -22.23 -7.33 4.85
N LEU A 185 -21.76 -7.00 3.64
CA LEU A 185 -20.60 -7.67 3.03
C LEU A 185 -19.35 -7.57 3.91
N ALA A 186 -19.09 -6.39 4.51
CA ALA A 186 -17.95 -6.20 5.40
C ALA A 186 -18.00 -7.09 6.64
N ALA A 187 -19.19 -7.37 7.19
CA ALA A 187 -19.37 -8.31 8.29
C ALA A 187 -18.96 -9.74 7.89
N PHE A 188 -19.44 -10.22 6.74
CA PHE A 188 -19.05 -11.53 6.20
C PHE A 188 -17.56 -11.60 5.89
N SER A 189 -16.99 -10.56 5.27
CA SER A 189 -15.55 -10.48 5.01
C SER A 189 -14.74 -10.56 6.30
N THR A 190 -15.15 -9.84 7.35
CA THR A 190 -14.48 -9.84 8.65
C THR A 190 -14.47 -11.23 9.29
N ALA A 191 -15.62 -11.93 9.25
CA ALA A 191 -15.72 -13.30 9.72
C ALA A 191 -14.83 -14.25 8.88
N LEU A 192 -14.83 -14.12 7.56
CA LEU A 192 -13.98 -14.94 6.68
C LEU A 192 -12.50 -14.73 7.00
N GLY A 193 -12.11 -13.49 7.24
CA GLY A 193 -10.78 -13.11 7.66
C GLY A 193 -10.28 -13.83 8.90
N ALA A 194 -11.13 -13.85 9.93
CA ALA A 194 -10.85 -14.61 11.16
C ALA A 194 -10.75 -16.10 10.88
N ALA A 195 -11.69 -16.67 10.11
CA ALA A 195 -11.68 -18.09 9.73
C ALA A 195 -10.38 -18.50 8.99
N LEU A 196 -9.89 -17.65 8.08
CA LEU A 196 -8.66 -17.90 7.33
C LEU A 196 -7.41 -17.83 8.22
N ARG A 197 -7.44 -17.06 9.30
CA ARG A 197 -6.36 -16.93 10.30
C ARG A 197 -6.50 -17.92 11.47
N ALA A 198 -7.49 -18.80 11.47
CA ALA A 198 -7.70 -19.75 12.56
C ALA A 198 -6.47 -20.67 12.74
N PRO A 199 -5.89 -20.75 13.96
CA PRO A 199 -4.66 -21.52 14.21
C PRO A 199 -4.89 -23.03 14.27
N ALA A 200 -6.10 -23.48 14.61
CA ALA A 200 -6.48 -24.89 14.61
C ALA A 200 -7.25 -25.23 13.33
N LEU A 201 -6.96 -26.42 12.78
CA LEU A 201 -7.66 -26.94 11.61
C LEU A 201 -9.11 -27.28 11.99
N VAL A 202 -10.08 -26.57 11.40
CA VAL A 202 -11.46 -27.05 11.28
C VAL A 202 -11.52 -27.87 9.99
N PRO A 203 -11.58 -29.22 10.03
CA PRO A 203 -11.41 -30.05 8.83
C PRO A 203 -12.43 -29.73 7.73
N ALA A 204 -13.69 -29.46 8.08
CA ALA A 204 -14.70 -29.05 7.10
C ALA A 204 -14.38 -27.71 6.41
N PHE A 205 -13.67 -26.79 7.09
CA PHE A 205 -13.25 -25.52 6.50
C PHE A 205 -12.07 -25.67 5.53
N ALA A 206 -11.30 -26.77 5.61
CA ALA A 206 -10.20 -27.01 4.68
C ALA A 206 -10.67 -27.07 3.22
N LYS A 207 -11.85 -27.66 2.98
CA LYS A 207 -12.49 -27.64 1.65
C LYS A 207 -12.83 -26.23 1.21
N VAL A 208 -13.42 -25.41 2.09
CA VAL A 208 -13.74 -24.00 1.79
C VAL A 208 -12.49 -23.21 1.44
N ARG A 209 -11.41 -23.36 2.23
CA ARG A 209 -10.13 -22.72 1.96
C ARG A 209 -9.57 -23.15 0.60
N SER A 210 -9.63 -24.44 0.27
CA SER A 210 -9.19 -24.94 -1.03
C SER A 210 -10.05 -24.42 -2.17
N ASP A 211 -11.36 -24.29 -1.97
CA ASP A 211 -12.27 -23.79 -3.00
C ASP A 211 -11.98 -22.31 -3.28
N LEU A 212 -11.74 -21.47 -2.26
CA LEU A 212 -11.43 -20.04 -2.40
C LEU A 212 -10.20 -19.75 -3.27
N VAL A 213 -9.25 -20.68 -3.33
CA VAL A 213 -8.01 -20.55 -4.11
C VAL A 213 -7.98 -21.46 -5.34
N ARG A 214 -9.15 -21.94 -5.78
CA ARG A 214 -9.29 -22.76 -6.99
C ARG A 214 -10.04 -21.99 -8.09
N PRO A 215 -9.66 -22.15 -9.37
CA PRO A 215 -10.43 -21.60 -10.48
C PRO A 215 -11.90 -22.02 -10.43
N THR A 216 -12.81 -21.08 -10.69
CA THR A 216 -14.27 -21.28 -10.61
C THR A 216 -14.92 -21.67 -11.93
N GLY A 217 -14.23 -21.48 -13.07
CA GLY A 217 -14.83 -21.59 -14.41
C GLY A 217 -15.87 -20.49 -14.73
N SER A 218 -16.24 -19.65 -13.76
CA SER A 218 -17.22 -18.56 -13.89
C SER A 218 -16.64 -17.26 -13.33
N LYS A 219 -16.60 -16.22 -14.17
CA LYS A 219 -16.13 -14.88 -13.77
C LYS A 219 -16.96 -14.29 -12.64
N VAL A 220 -18.28 -14.52 -12.63
CA VAL A 220 -19.19 -14.03 -11.57
C VAL A 220 -18.83 -14.67 -10.23
N ALA A 221 -18.61 -15.98 -10.19
CA ALA A 221 -18.20 -16.68 -8.97
C ALA A 221 -16.80 -16.25 -8.50
N ALA A 222 -15.87 -16.02 -9.44
CA ALA A 222 -14.54 -15.48 -9.13
C ALA A 222 -14.65 -14.09 -8.51
N TRP A 223 -15.47 -13.22 -9.10
CA TRP A 223 -15.72 -11.87 -8.61
C TRP A 223 -16.31 -11.88 -7.19
N ASN A 224 -17.32 -12.72 -6.92
CA ASN A 224 -17.91 -12.86 -5.58
C ASN A 224 -16.87 -13.30 -4.53
N ARG A 225 -16.06 -14.31 -4.85
CA ARG A 225 -15.00 -14.76 -3.93
C ARG A 225 -13.97 -13.66 -3.65
N LEU A 226 -13.56 -12.93 -4.68
CA LEU A 226 -12.61 -11.81 -4.53
C LEU A 226 -13.24 -10.64 -3.75
N ALA A 227 -14.51 -10.33 -3.97
CA ALA A 227 -15.22 -9.27 -3.26
C ALA A 227 -15.28 -9.55 -1.76
N LEU A 228 -15.55 -10.81 -1.40
CA LEU A 228 -15.53 -11.25 -0.01
C LEU A 228 -14.10 -11.20 0.58
N LEU A 229 -13.08 -11.57 -0.19
CA LEU A 229 -11.68 -11.55 0.25
C LEU A 229 -11.11 -10.14 0.41
N LYS A 230 -11.56 -9.16 -0.39
CA LYS A 230 -11.07 -7.77 -0.36
C LYS A 230 -11.17 -7.15 1.04
N GLY A 231 -12.29 -7.39 1.74
CA GLY A 231 -12.48 -6.93 3.12
C GLY A 231 -11.95 -7.88 4.19
N ALA A 232 -11.45 -9.06 3.84
CA ALA A 232 -11.22 -10.13 4.79
C ALA A 232 -9.92 -10.02 5.58
N ASN A 233 -8.99 -9.15 5.19
CA ASN A 233 -7.64 -9.15 5.77
C ASN A 233 -7.03 -10.58 5.85
N ALA A 234 -7.16 -11.32 4.74
CA ALA A 234 -6.68 -12.70 4.66
C ALA A 234 -5.13 -12.74 4.74
N PRO A 235 -4.52 -13.87 5.14
CA PRO A 235 -3.08 -14.06 5.06
C PRO A 235 -2.54 -13.83 3.64
N SER A 236 -1.33 -13.28 3.51
CA SER A 236 -0.73 -12.91 2.21
C SER A 236 -0.71 -14.06 1.21
N SER A 237 -0.41 -15.28 1.67
CA SER A 237 -0.42 -16.49 0.84
C SER A 237 -1.80 -16.83 0.28
N VAL A 238 -2.87 -16.56 1.04
CA VAL A 238 -4.25 -16.78 0.58
C VAL A 238 -4.64 -15.69 -0.42
N ARG A 239 -4.30 -14.43 -0.15
CA ARG A 239 -4.56 -13.31 -1.07
C ARG A 239 -3.92 -13.56 -2.44
N SER A 240 -2.63 -13.86 -2.46
CA SER A 240 -1.89 -14.17 -3.68
C SER A 240 -2.49 -15.37 -4.42
N ALA A 241 -2.67 -16.50 -3.71
CA ALA A 241 -3.21 -17.71 -4.32
C ALA A 241 -4.62 -17.50 -4.88
N ALA A 242 -5.50 -16.78 -4.17
CA ALA A 242 -6.85 -16.48 -4.62
C ALA A 242 -6.85 -15.54 -5.84
N ALA A 243 -6.15 -14.40 -5.78
CA ALA A 243 -6.07 -13.46 -6.91
C ALA A 243 -5.55 -14.17 -8.17
N ARG A 244 -4.50 -14.98 -8.04
CA ARG A 244 -3.94 -15.78 -9.13
C ARG A 244 -4.92 -16.80 -9.68
N ALA A 245 -5.44 -17.68 -8.84
CA ALA A 245 -6.28 -18.78 -9.27
C ALA A 245 -7.65 -18.33 -9.81
N LEU A 246 -8.21 -17.24 -9.26
CA LEU A 246 -9.53 -16.76 -9.65
C LEU A 246 -9.49 -15.87 -10.90
N VAL A 247 -8.38 -15.19 -11.17
CA VAL A 247 -8.30 -14.29 -12.34
C VAL A 247 -6.91 -14.13 -12.95
N LEU A 248 -5.87 -13.82 -12.18
CA LEU A 248 -4.61 -13.29 -12.76
C LEU A 248 -3.87 -14.33 -13.61
N ASP A 249 -3.92 -15.62 -13.27
CA ASP A 249 -3.27 -16.67 -14.06
C ASP A 249 -3.92 -16.84 -15.44
N GLU A 250 -5.25 -16.77 -15.52
CA GLU A 250 -5.96 -16.86 -16.80
C GLU A 250 -5.86 -15.54 -17.59
N PHE A 251 -5.87 -14.39 -16.90
CA PHE A 251 -5.60 -13.08 -17.52
C PHE A 251 -4.25 -13.05 -18.22
N MET A 252 -3.20 -13.59 -17.58
CA MET A 252 -1.88 -13.74 -18.20
C MET A 252 -1.88 -14.66 -19.43
N LYS A 253 -2.83 -15.58 -19.56
CA LYS A 253 -2.96 -16.45 -20.74
C LYS A 253 -3.81 -15.81 -21.84
N LYS A 254 -4.85 -15.08 -21.46
CA LYS A 254 -5.87 -14.53 -22.38
C LYS A 254 -6.22 -13.06 -22.04
N PRO A 255 -5.25 -12.12 -22.15
CA PRO A 255 -5.47 -10.74 -21.71
C PRO A 255 -6.55 -10.02 -22.52
N GLN A 256 -6.81 -10.43 -23.77
CA GLN A 256 -7.76 -9.77 -24.68
C GLN A 256 -9.23 -10.12 -24.44
N GLN A 257 -9.53 -10.99 -23.47
CA GLN A 257 -10.90 -11.34 -23.14
C GLN A 257 -11.62 -10.18 -22.41
N ASP A 258 -12.94 -10.12 -22.51
CA ASP A 258 -13.75 -9.27 -21.62
C ASP A 258 -13.72 -9.83 -20.19
N TRP A 259 -13.24 -9.05 -19.23
CA TRP A 259 -13.08 -9.44 -17.82
C TRP A 259 -14.16 -8.88 -16.90
N ARG A 260 -15.16 -8.18 -17.45
CA ARG A 260 -16.35 -7.77 -16.68
C ARG A 260 -17.07 -8.98 -16.10
N ALA A 261 -17.41 -8.86 -14.83
CA ALA A 261 -18.00 -9.94 -14.05
C ALA A 261 -19.15 -9.49 -13.15
N ALA A 262 -19.18 -8.21 -12.73
CA ALA A 262 -20.25 -7.66 -11.92
C ALA A 262 -21.17 -6.73 -12.73
N GLY A 263 -22.44 -6.69 -12.38
CA GLY A 263 -23.42 -5.77 -12.96
C GLY A 263 -23.49 -4.43 -12.22
N PRO A 264 -24.33 -3.50 -12.70
CA PRO A 264 -24.53 -2.20 -12.06
C PRO A 264 -25.03 -2.30 -10.61
N THR A 265 -25.74 -3.37 -10.27
CA THR A 265 -26.29 -3.61 -8.94
C THR A 265 -25.15 -3.82 -7.93
N GLU A 266 -24.22 -4.72 -8.23
CA GLU A 266 -23.08 -5.04 -7.35
C GLU A 266 -22.12 -3.85 -7.23
N VAL A 267 -21.83 -3.17 -8.35
CA VAL A 267 -20.96 -1.99 -8.35
C VAL A 267 -21.56 -0.89 -7.47
N ARG A 268 -22.87 -0.63 -7.57
CA ARG A 268 -23.54 0.38 -6.74
C ARG A 268 -23.60 -0.04 -5.27
N ALA A 269 -23.86 -1.31 -5.00
CA ALA A 269 -23.99 -1.82 -3.63
C ALA A 269 -22.68 -1.71 -2.84
N TYR A 270 -21.53 -1.95 -3.48
CA TYR A 270 -20.25 -2.08 -2.79
C TYR A 270 -19.23 -0.99 -3.10
N GLY A 271 -19.34 -0.33 -4.26
CA GLY A 271 -18.30 0.53 -4.80
C GLY A 271 -17.04 -0.24 -5.20
N LEU A 272 -17.19 -1.52 -5.56
CA LEU A 272 -16.10 -2.37 -6.04
C LEU A 272 -16.05 -2.36 -7.58
N PRO A 273 -14.86 -2.60 -8.18
CA PRO A 273 -14.72 -2.74 -9.63
C PRO A 273 -15.66 -3.78 -10.23
N SER A 274 -16.21 -3.49 -11.40
CA SER A 274 -16.99 -4.47 -12.19
C SER A 274 -16.08 -5.51 -12.88
N ASP A 275 -14.83 -5.11 -13.13
CA ASP A 275 -13.80 -5.94 -13.73
C ASP A 275 -13.15 -6.87 -12.70
N VAL A 276 -13.16 -8.17 -12.99
CA VAL A 276 -12.59 -9.17 -12.08
C VAL A 276 -11.06 -9.10 -12.02
N VAL A 277 -10.37 -8.58 -13.04
CA VAL A 277 -8.93 -8.33 -13.02
C VAL A 277 -8.61 -7.20 -12.05
N ALA A 278 -9.34 -6.09 -12.14
CA ALA A 278 -9.22 -4.98 -11.20
C ALA A 278 -9.48 -5.44 -9.76
N LEU A 279 -10.54 -6.22 -9.53
CA LEU A 279 -10.85 -6.74 -8.20
C LEU A 279 -9.80 -7.75 -7.70
N GLY A 280 -9.20 -8.54 -8.60
CA GLY A 280 -8.08 -9.43 -8.27
C GLY A 280 -6.85 -8.65 -7.79
N LEU A 281 -6.52 -7.55 -8.46
CA LEU A 281 -5.49 -6.62 -8.03
C LEU A 281 -5.85 -5.98 -6.68
N GLU A 282 -7.10 -5.53 -6.50
CA GLU A 282 -7.56 -4.95 -5.25
C GLU A 282 -7.37 -5.86 -4.03
N VAL A 283 -7.51 -7.18 -4.17
CA VAL A 283 -7.25 -8.13 -3.08
C VAL A 283 -5.78 -8.13 -2.65
N LEU A 284 -4.86 -7.86 -3.58
CA LEU A 284 -3.42 -7.74 -3.31
C LEU A 284 -3.04 -6.37 -2.74
N ALA A 285 -3.77 -5.32 -3.09
CA ALA A 285 -3.50 -3.97 -2.63
C ALA A 285 -3.48 -3.89 -1.09
N GLY A 286 -2.48 -3.19 -0.54
CA GLY A 286 -2.23 -3.10 0.90
C GLY A 286 -1.49 -4.29 1.51
N ASP A 287 -1.05 -5.27 0.72
CA ASP A 287 -0.17 -6.36 1.16
C ASP A 287 0.95 -6.58 0.14
N GLY A 288 2.12 -5.97 0.39
CA GLY A 288 3.25 -6.05 -0.52
C GLY A 288 3.80 -7.45 -0.70
N THR A 289 3.70 -8.31 0.32
CA THR A 289 4.14 -9.72 0.21
C THR A 289 3.24 -10.48 -0.76
N ALA A 290 1.92 -10.31 -0.65
CA ALA A 290 0.97 -10.92 -1.58
C ALA A 290 1.14 -10.37 -3.00
N ALA A 291 1.34 -9.06 -3.16
CA ALA A 291 1.58 -8.44 -4.46
C ALA A 291 2.83 -9.01 -5.15
N ARG A 292 3.97 -9.04 -4.46
CA ARG A 292 5.23 -9.57 -4.99
C ARG A 292 5.12 -11.06 -5.36
N ASP A 293 4.54 -11.87 -4.48
CA ASP A 293 4.33 -13.30 -4.76
C ASP A 293 3.43 -13.52 -5.98
N ALA A 294 2.34 -12.76 -6.09
CA ALA A 294 1.42 -12.86 -7.22
C ALA A 294 2.11 -12.53 -8.54
N PHE A 295 2.87 -11.42 -8.63
CA PHE A 295 3.58 -11.04 -9.86
C PHE A 295 4.72 -11.99 -10.24
N ALA A 296 5.44 -12.51 -9.25
CA ALA A 296 6.47 -13.51 -9.47
C ALA A 296 5.89 -14.78 -10.11
N THR A 297 4.71 -15.20 -9.66
CA THR A 297 4.16 -16.53 -9.98
C THR A 297 2.97 -16.54 -10.94
N MET A 298 2.38 -15.38 -11.26
CA MET A 298 1.19 -15.32 -12.11
C MET A 298 1.44 -15.83 -13.53
N GLY A 299 0.45 -16.51 -14.09
CA GLY A 299 0.51 -17.20 -15.38
C GLY A 299 1.08 -18.64 -15.29
N GLY A 300 1.58 -19.04 -14.11
CA GLY A 300 2.15 -20.35 -13.87
C GLY A 300 3.38 -20.64 -14.76
N THR A 301 3.66 -21.92 -14.97
CA THR A 301 4.79 -22.37 -15.83
C THR A 301 4.54 -22.16 -17.32
N ASP A 302 3.30 -21.89 -17.71
CA ASP A 302 2.89 -21.78 -19.12
C ASP A 302 3.27 -20.41 -19.72
N VAL A 303 3.39 -19.37 -18.88
CA VAL A 303 3.65 -17.99 -19.29
C VAL A 303 5.11 -17.63 -19.01
N LYS A 304 5.92 -17.53 -20.07
CA LYS A 304 7.35 -17.18 -19.99
C LYS A 304 7.59 -15.69 -20.18
N LEU A 305 6.94 -14.88 -19.35
CA LEU A 305 7.13 -13.42 -19.36
C LEU A 305 7.96 -13.01 -18.15
N SER A 306 8.79 -11.99 -18.36
CA SER A 306 9.41 -11.23 -17.28
C SER A 306 8.33 -10.53 -16.44
N GLN A 307 8.67 -10.18 -15.20
CA GLN A 307 7.78 -9.43 -14.32
C GLN A 307 7.36 -8.08 -14.93
N VAL A 308 8.30 -7.38 -15.58
CA VAL A 308 8.03 -6.16 -16.35
C VAL A 308 6.97 -6.40 -17.42
N GLU A 309 7.11 -7.45 -18.24
CA GLU A 309 6.11 -7.76 -19.29
C GLU A 309 4.74 -8.15 -18.72
N LYS A 310 4.70 -8.82 -17.56
CA LYS A 310 3.43 -9.09 -16.85
C LYS A 310 2.77 -7.80 -16.40
N MET A 311 3.52 -6.86 -15.83
CA MET A 311 3.04 -5.54 -15.42
C MET A 311 2.49 -4.74 -16.62
N LYS A 312 3.24 -4.70 -17.73
CA LYS A 312 2.80 -3.99 -18.95
C LYS A 312 1.45 -4.48 -19.47
N ARG A 313 1.15 -5.77 -19.37
CA ARG A 313 -0.14 -6.33 -19.82
C ARG A 313 -1.35 -5.72 -19.13
N PHE A 314 -1.24 -5.34 -17.86
CA PHE A 314 -2.34 -4.68 -17.16
C PHE A 314 -2.59 -3.28 -17.72
N LEU A 315 -1.53 -2.54 -18.02
CA LEU A 315 -1.60 -1.20 -18.59
C LEU A 315 -2.06 -1.23 -20.06
N ASP A 316 -1.60 -2.21 -20.85
CA ASP A 316 -2.09 -2.44 -22.21
C ASP A 316 -3.59 -2.78 -22.22
N TYR A 317 -4.02 -3.62 -21.29
CA TYR A 317 -5.44 -3.95 -21.12
C TYR A 317 -6.27 -2.72 -20.73
N ALA A 318 -5.74 -1.90 -19.81
CA ALA A 318 -6.40 -0.69 -19.35
C ALA A 318 -6.62 0.34 -20.47
N LYS A 319 -5.70 0.47 -21.43
CA LYS A 319 -5.88 1.37 -22.58
C LYS A 319 -7.00 0.94 -23.53
N GLY A 320 -7.26 -0.37 -23.64
CA GLY A 320 -8.11 -0.93 -24.68
C GLY A 320 -9.54 -1.25 -24.26
N THR A 321 -9.94 -1.00 -23.01
CA THR A 321 -11.19 -1.53 -22.45
C THR A 321 -12.00 -0.49 -21.67
N GLY A 322 -13.33 -0.61 -21.70
CA GLY A 322 -14.24 0.33 -21.03
C GLY A 322 -14.17 0.30 -19.50
N THR A 323 -13.56 -0.73 -18.91
CA THR A 323 -13.24 -0.86 -17.47
C THR A 323 -11.78 -0.56 -17.17
N GLY A 324 -11.03 -0.03 -18.13
CA GLY A 324 -9.60 0.13 -18.04
C GLY A 324 -9.12 0.99 -16.88
N ASP A 325 -9.85 2.04 -16.53
CA ASP A 325 -9.54 2.89 -15.39
C ASP A 325 -9.63 2.13 -14.06
N GLU A 326 -10.57 1.19 -13.92
CA GLU A 326 -10.65 0.34 -12.72
C GLU A 326 -9.37 -0.50 -12.57
N VAL A 327 -8.89 -1.08 -13.68
CA VAL A 327 -7.67 -1.89 -13.72
C VAL A 327 -6.43 -1.05 -13.49
N ALA A 328 -6.31 0.12 -14.12
CA ALA A 328 -5.16 1.00 -13.96
C ALA A 328 -5.04 1.52 -12.52
N ASN A 329 -6.15 1.93 -11.92
CA ASN A 329 -6.18 2.39 -10.52
C ASN A 329 -5.80 1.26 -9.55
N ALA A 330 -6.38 0.07 -9.72
CA ALA A 330 -6.03 -1.09 -8.91
C ALA A 330 -4.56 -1.52 -9.12
N PHE A 331 -4.06 -1.45 -10.35
CA PHE A 331 -2.66 -1.70 -10.67
C PHE A 331 -1.74 -0.74 -9.93
N GLY A 332 -2.02 0.57 -9.98
CA GLY A 332 -1.27 1.59 -9.23
C GLY A 332 -1.17 1.28 -7.74
N ARG A 333 -2.31 1.00 -7.08
CA ARG A 333 -2.36 0.61 -5.66
C ARG A 333 -1.58 -0.66 -5.34
N VAL A 334 -1.58 -1.65 -6.24
CA VAL A 334 -0.78 -2.87 -6.07
C VAL A 334 0.71 -2.59 -6.27
N MET A 335 1.08 -1.66 -7.16
CA MET A 335 2.48 -1.24 -7.29
C MET A 335 2.95 -0.54 -6.01
N GLU A 336 2.19 0.39 -5.44
CA GLU A 336 2.52 1.02 -4.15
C GLU A 336 2.75 -0.03 -3.05
N ALA A 337 1.84 -1.01 -2.94
CA ALA A 337 1.97 -2.06 -1.95
C ALA A 337 3.20 -2.96 -2.21
N GLY A 338 3.39 -3.43 -3.43
CA GLY A 338 4.51 -4.31 -3.79
C GLY A 338 5.89 -3.65 -3.67
N THR A 339 5.94 -2.32 -3.84
CA THR A 339 7.14 -1.51 -3.63
C THR A 339 7.32 -1.03 -2.20
N GLU A 340 6.35 -1.29 -1.30
CA GLU A 340 6.35 -0.79 0.08
C GLU A 340 6.48 0.75 0.16
N ALA A 341 5.98 1.47 -0.86
CA ALA A 341 6.21 2.91 -1.01
C ALA A 341 5.63 3.77 0.13
N THR A 342 4.67 3.22 0.89
CA THR A 342 4.00 3.91 2.01
C THR A 342 4.33 3.29 3.37
N THR A 343 5.07 2.19 3.41
CA THR A 343 5.31 1.35 4.59
C THR A 343 6.79 1.26 4.96
N GLU A 344 7.70 1.34 3.99
CA GLU A 344 9.14 1.41 4.18
C GLU A 344 9.67 2.84 3.96
N LYS A 345 10.83 3.16 4.54
CA LYS A 345 11.43 4.49 4.44
C LYS A 345 12.33 4.61 3.23
N ALA A 346 12.37 5.79 2.61
CA ALA A 346 13.30 6.11 1.54
C ALA A 346 14.75 5.77 1.93
N GLY A 347 15.48 5.13 1.01
CA GLY A 347 16.83 4.64 1.23
C GLY A 347 16.97 3.44 2.17
N GLN A 348 15.87 2.88 2.68
CA GLN A 348 15.84 1.74 3.62
C GLN A 348 14.86 0.64 3.19
N HIS A 349 14.63 0.51 1.88
CA HIS A 349 13.74 -0.51 1.32
C HIS A 349 14.33 -1.91 1.43
N SER A 350 13.47 -2.91 1.67
CA SER A 350 13.85 -4.30 1.68
C SER A 350 14.26 -4.76 0.28
N PRO A 351 15.19 -5.74 0.13
CA PRO A 351 15.64 -6.21 -1.18
C PRO A 351 14.50 -6.69 -2.10
N ALA A 352 13.45 -7.27 -1.52
CA ALA A 352 12.28 -7.73 -2.26
C ALA A 352 11.42 -6.57 -2.78
N ALA A 353 11.20 -5.53 -1.97
CA ALA A 353 10.48 -4.33 -2.37
C ALA A 353 11.26 -3.56 -3.45
N ALA A 354 12.57 -3.38 -3.26
CA ALA A 354 13.47 -2.73 -4.20
C ALA A 354 13.51 -3.41 -5.57
N ALA A 355 13.63 -4.74 -5.62
CA ALA A 355 13.59 -5.48 -6.88
C ALA A 355 12.25 -5.33 -7.62
N PHE A 356 11.15 -5.32 -6.86
CA PHE A 356 9.82 -5.10 -7.42
C PHE A 356 9.65 -3.66 -7.92
N ALA A 357 10.19 -2.66 -7.21
CA ALA A 357 10.16 -1.25 -7.60
C ALA A 357 10.94 -0.97 -8.89
N LEU A 358 12.11 -1.59 -9.05
CA LEU A 358 12.87 -1.51 -10.30
C LEU A 358 12.02 -1.98 -11.50
N ASP A 359 11.34 -3.12 -11.37
CA ASP A 359 10.48 -3.63 -12.44
C ASP A 359 9.23 -2.76 -12.66
N ALA A 360 8.61 -2.28 -11.58
CA ALA A 360 7.43 -1.42 -11.64
C ALA A 360 7.74 -0.09 -12.34
N MET A 361 8.85 0.56 -11.99
CA MET A 361 9.29 1.80 -12.62
C MET A 361 9.60 1.62 -14.10
N ARG A 362 10.24 0.50 -14.48
CA ARG A 362 10.52 0.18 -15.90
C ARG A 362 9.25 -0.17 -16.68
N ALA A 363 8.30 -0.84 -16.06
CA ALA A 363 7.01 -1.15 -16.66
C ALA A 363 6.20 0.13 -16.89
N ALA A 364 5.96 0.93 -15.85
CA ALA A 364 5.20 2.17 -15.93
C ALA A 364 5.90 3.21 -16.82
N GLY A 365 7.22 3.37 -16.69
CA GLY A 365 7.99 4.30 -17.51
C GLY A 365 7.94 3.99 -19.00
N SER A 366 7.71 2.73 -19.39
CA SER A 366 7.53 2.41 -20.81
C SER A 366 6.22 2.94 -21.43
N PHE A 367 5.27 3.34 -20.59
CA PHE A 367 4.05 4.05 -21.01
C PHE A 367 4.23 5.56 -20.96
N GLY A 368 5.10 6.08 -20.09
CA GLY A 368 5.33 7.51 -19.94
C GLY A 368 4.03 8.28 -19.73
N ASP A 369 3.81 9.29 -20.56
CA ASP A 369 2.62 10.16 -20.53
C ASP A 369 1.32 9.46 -20.91
N ASP A 370 1.40 8.35 -21.66
CA ASP A 370 0.24 7.52 -21.99
C ASP A 370 -0.25 6.66 -20.81
N LEU A 371 0.36 6.76 -19.64
CA LEU A 371 -0.12 6.05 -18.45
C LEU A 371 -1.54 6.58 -18.09
N PRO A 372 -2.52 5.68 -17.85
CA PRO A 372 -3.87 6.13 -17.46
C PRO A 372 -3.84 7.03 -16.23
N THR A 373 -4.60 8.14 -16.27
CA THR A 373 -4.56 9.22 -15.26
C THR A 373 -4.73 8.71 -13.83
N VAL A 374 -5.64 7.75 -13.62
CA VAL A 374 -5.95 7.18 -12.30
C VAL A 374 -4.80 6.36 -11.68
N ALA A 375 -3.73 6.07 -12.42
CA ALA A 375 -2.54 5.39 -11.90
C ALA A 375 -1.39 6.36 -11.56
N LYS A 376 -1.50 7.64 -11.94
CA LYS A 376 -0.41 8.63 -11.80
C LYS A 376 -0.11 8.97 -10.34
N ASP A 377 -1.15 9.05 -9.48
CA ASP A 377 -1.01 9.27 -8.03
C ASP A 377 -0.12 8.21 -7.35
N SER A 378 -0.24 6.96 -7.80
CA SER A 378 0.59 5.86 -7.33
C SER A 378 2.04 6.01 -7.78
N MET A 379 2.26 6.50 -9.01
CA MET A 379 3.62 6.67 -9.53
C MET A 379 4.37 7.78 -8.80
N VAL A 380 3.71 8.89 -8.46
CA VAL A 380 4.35 9.93 -7.64
C VAL A 380 4.63 9.45 -6.22
N THR A 381 3.75 8.62 -5.64
CA THR A 381 3.99 8.01 -4.32
C THR A 381 5.23 7.12 -4.34
N ILE A 382 5.38 6.29 -5.38
CA ILE A 382 6.59 5.48 -5.59
C ILE A 382 7.81 6.37 -5.82
N ALA A 383 7.70 7.43 -6.64
CA ALA A 383 8.82 8.34 -6.92
C ALA A 383 9.38 8.99 -5.65
N LYS A 384 8.49 9.47 -4.77
CA LYS A 384 8.88 10.06 -3.47
C LYS A 384 9.58 9.06 -2.56
N SER A 385 9.06 7.83 -2.50
CA SER A 385 9.63 6.76 -1.67
C SER A 385 11.00 6.28 -2.16
N TYR A 386 11.25 6.34 -3.47
CA TYR A 386 12.47 5.88 -4.13
C TYR A 386 13.31 7.05 -4.66
N ILE A 387 13.30 8.19 -3.95
CA ILE A 387 14.02 9.40 -4.35
C ILE A 387 15.54 9.16 -4.44
N HIS A 388 16.12 8.27 -3.63
CA HIS A 388 17.55 7.92 -3.69
C HIS A 388 17.91 7.22 -4.99
N GLU A 389 17.03 6.33 -5.46
CA GLU A 389 17.16 5.59 -6.71
C GLU A 389 16.93 6.49 -7.94
N LEU A 390 15.99 7.44 -7.85
CA LEU A 390 15.79 8.45 -8.90
C LEU A 390 16.96 9.43 -8.98
N ALA A 391 17.44 9.95 -7.84
CA ALA A 391 18.60 10.84 -7.79
C ALA A 391 19.86 10.14 -8.31
N SER A 392 20.09 8.90 -7.90
CA SER A 392 21.17 8.07 -8.46
C SER A 392 20.93 7.80 -9.95
N GLY A 393 19.68 7.49 -10.32
CA GLY A 393 19.22 7.20 -11.67
C GLY A 393 19.45 8.32 -12.67
N ALA A 394 19.35 9.57 -12.22
CA ALA A 394 19.55 10.74 -13.06
C ALA A 394 21.03 11.07 -13.32
N ARG A 395 21.98 10.54 -12.54
CA ARG A 395 23.41 10.87 -12.69
C ARG A 395 23.98 10.44 -14.05
N PHE A 396 24.59 11.38 -14.78
CA PHE A 396 25.25 11.11 -16.06
C PHE A 396 26.77 10.87 -15.93
N ASP A 397 27.36 11.37 -14.85
CA ASP A 397 28.81 11.49 -14.62
C ASP A 397 29.61 10.17 -14.51
N LYS A 398 28.95 9.02 -14.35
CA LYS A 398 29.63 7.73 -14.10
C LYS A 398 29.27 6.58 -15.01
N ALA A 399 28.15 6.63 -15.73
CA ALA A 399 27.80 5.65 -16.76
C ALA A 399 26.54 6.08 -17.51
N LEU A 400 26.71 6.86 -18.58
CA LEU A 400 25.65 7.33 -19.46
C LEU A 400 24.78 6.19 -19.98
N ASP A 401 25.42 5.15 -20.51
CA ASP A 401 24.77 4.01 -21.15
C ASP A 401 24.53 2.84 -20.19
N ARG A 402 24.47 3.10 -18.87
CA ARG A 402 24.22 2.01 -17.91
C ARG A 402 22.86 1.39 -18.15
N THR A 403 22.78 0.10 -17.87
CA THR A 403 21.51 -0.61 -17.80
C THR A 403 20.95 -0.54 -16.39
N SER A 404 19.63 -0.41 -16.28
CA SER A 404 18.96 -0.44 -14.98
C SER A 404 19.08 -1.83 -14.36
N GLY A 405 19.39 -1.90 -13.07
CA GLY A 405 19.67 -3.16 -12.40
C GLY A 405 19.86 -3.04 -10.89
N MET A 406 19.87 -4.19 -10.23
CA MET A 406 20.15 -4.31 -8.78
C MET A 406 21.65 -4.16 -8.46
N GLY A 407 22.52 -4.34 -9.46
CA GLY A 407 23.95 -4.27 -9.29
C GLY A 407 24.46 -2.83 -9.28
N ILE A 408 25.46 -2.56 -8.43
CA ILE A 408 26.18 -1.28 -8.44
C ILE A 408 26.86 -1.12 -9.81
N PRO A 409 26.65 0.00 -10.52
CA PRO A 409 27.31 0.26 -11.80
C PRO A 409 28.84 0.23 -11.67
N ALA A 410 29.53 -0.10 -12.77
CA ALA A 410 30.99 -0.05 -12.79
C ALA A 410 31.48 1.38 -12.52
N ASN A 411 32.53 1.52 -11.70
CA ASN A 411 33.11 2.81 -11.30
C ASN A 411 32.16 3.75 -10.54
N TRP A 412 31.10 3.19 -9.91
CA TRP A 412 30.18 3.97 -9.11
C TRP A 412 30.84 4.54 -7.86
N ILE A 413 30.70 5.85 -7.66
CA ILE A 413 31.13 6.53 -6.44
C ILE A 413 29.87 6.84 -5.63
N ALA A 414 29.76 6.21 -4.46
CA ALA A 414 28.69 6.46 -3.52
C ALA A 414 28.78 7.89 -2.99
N LEU A 415 27.62 8.57 -2.94
CA LEU A 415 27.51 9.88 -2.32
C LEU A 415 27.01 9.72 -0.88
N PRO A 416 27.59 10.43 0.09
CA PRO A 416 27.11 10.39 1.45
C PRO A 416 25.61 10.74 1.55
N GLY A 417 24.87 10.00 2.38
CA GLY A 417 23.42 10.19 2.53
C GLY A 417 22.57 9.63 1.37
N VAL A 418 23.18 9.13 0.28
CA VAL A 418 22.47 8.57 -0.87
C VAL A 418 22.63 7.05 -0.90
N THR A 419 21.59 6.31 -0.50
CA THR A 419 21.61 4.85 -0.36
C THR A 419 20.60 4.16 -1.28
N PRO A 420 20.83 4.15 -2.61
CA PRO A 420 19.93 3.50 -3.55
C PRO A 420 19.99 1.96 -3.40
N ALA A 421 18.83 1.32 -3.36
CA ALA A 421 18.72 -0.15 -3.34
C ALA A 421 18.88 -0.78 -4.74
N PHE A 422 18.69 0.02 -5.79
CA PHE A 422 18.94 -0.32 -7.19
C PHE A 422 19.31 0.92 -8.00
N TYR A 423 19.81 0.71 -9.22
CA TYR A 423 20.29 1.77 -10.08
C TYR A 423 19.49 1.80 -11.37
N LEU A 424 18.80 2.91 -11.63
CA LEU A 424 18.16 3.17 -12.93
C LEU A 424 19.17 3.77 -13.90
N SER A 425 18.97 3.53 -15.19
CA SER A 425 19.59 4.33 -16.23
C SER A 425 18.97 5.73 -16.26
N PRO A 426 19.69 6.75 -16.75
CA PRO A 426 19.10 8.08 -16.96
C PRO A 426 17.85 8.03 -17.84
N GLY A 427 17.85 7.17 -18.88
CA GLY A 427 16.70 7.00 -19.77
C GLY A 427 15.48 6.32 -19.11
N ASP A 428 15.68 5.33 -18.23
CA ASP A 428 14.58 4.74 -17.45
C ASP A 428 14.05 5.72 -16.40
N THR A 429 14.93 6.52 -15.79
CA THR A 429 14.56 7.59 -14.86
C THR A 429 13.69 8.64 -15.56
N HIS A 430 14.13 9.14 -16.71
CA HIS A 430 13.37 10.07 -17.56
C HIS A 430 11.99 9.52 -17.94
N ARG A 431 11.94 8.29 -18.45
CA ARG A 431 10.70 7.60 -18.80
C ARG A 431 9.75 7.47 -17.63
N PHE A 432 10.27 7.19 -16.43
CA PHE A 432 9.44 7.10 -15.24
C PHE A 432 8.89 8.46 -14.81
N PHE A 433 9.67 9.55 -14.89
CA PHE A 433 9.16 10.90 -14.62
C PHE A 433 7.96 11.28 -15.51
N LYS A 434 8.02 10.92 -16.80
CA LYS A 434 6.90 11.16 -17.75
C LYS A 434 5.56 10.59 -17.28
N THR A 435 5.54 9.63 -16.36
CA THR A 435 4.31 9.02 -15.85
C THR A 435 3.44 9.97 -15.04
N PHE A 436 4.01 10.98 -14.37
CA PHE A 436 3.26 11.90 -13.51
C PHE A 436 3.50 13.38 -13.79
N VAL A 437 4.61 13.77 -14.42
CA VAL A 437 4.97 15.20 -14.63
C VAL A 437 3.99 15.98 -15.52
N GLY A 438 3.07 15.29 -16.20
CA GLY A 438 1.96 15.92 -16.92
C GLY A 438 0.90 16.56 -16.01
N ASP A 439 0.86 16.19 -14.73
CA ASP A 439 -0.03 16.76 -13.72
C ASP A 439 0.77 17.65 -12.76
N LYS A 440 0.51 18.96 -12.81
CA LYS A 440 1.22 19.95 -11.97
C LYS A 440 1.11 19.64 -10.48
N GLN A 441 -0.04 19.16 -10.00
CA GLN A 441 -0.22 18.89 -8.57
C GLN A 441 0.69 17.74 -8.14
N LEU A 442 0.80 16.69 -8.96
CA LEU A 442 1.67 15.56 -8.67
C LEU A 442 3.14 15.95 -8.76
N THR A 443 3.54 16.72 -9.77
CA THR A 443 4.91 17.27 -9.87
C THR A 443 5.26 18.08 -8.62
N ASN A 444 4.39 19.00 -8.20
CA ASN A 444 4.62 19.83 -7.01
C ASN A 444 4.76 18.99 -5.72
N ASP A 445 4.06 17.86 -5.62
CA ASP A 445 4.17 16.96 -4.48
C ASP A 445 5.46 16.13 -4.48
N PHE A 446 6.00 15.81 -5.67
CA PHE A 446 7.35 15.28 -5.82
C PHE A 446 8.41 16.34 -5.49
N ASP A 447 8.28 17.54 -6.04
CA ASP A 447 9.21 18.66 -5.87
C ASP A 447 9.46 18.97 -4.39
N LYS A 448 8.42 19.00 -3.54
CA LYS A 448 8.59 19.17 -2.08
C LYS A 448 9.50 18.10 -1.46
N THR A 449 9.39 16.86 -1.94
CA THR A 449 10.22 15.74 -1.46
C THR A 449 11.63 15.85 -1.97
N ALA A 450 11.81 16.20 -3.25
CA ALA A 450 13.12 16.44 -3.85
C ALA A 450 13.84 17.62 -3.16
N ALA A 451 13.11 18.68 -2.81
CA ALA A 451 13.64 19.84 -2.12
C ALA A 451 14.14 19.52 -0.70
N GLN A 452 13.35 18.76 0.08
CA GLN A 452 13.77 18.27 1.40
C GLN A 452 14.98 17.33 1.28
N PHE A 453 14.93 16.38 0.36
CA PHE A 453 16.02 15.44 0.14
C PHE A 453 17.32 16.15 -0.30
N ARG A 454 17.21 17.19 -1.14
CA ARG A 454 18.32 18.07 -1.53
C ARG A 454 18.94 18.75 -0.34
N HIS A 455 18.13 19.45 0.45
CA HIS A 455 18.61 20.17 1.62
C HIS A 455 19.34 19.23 2.59
N ASP A 456 18.69 18.14 2.99
CA ASP A 456 19.26 17.18 3.96
C ASP A 456 20.59 16.58 3.46
N THR A 457 20.64 16.20 2.19
CA THR A 457 21.84 15.55 1.61
C THR A 457 22.97 16.54 1.40
N LEU A 458 22.68 17.78 0.95
CA LEU A 458 23.69 18.82 0.78
C LEU A 458 24.28 19.28 2.13
N VAL A 459 23.45 19.50 3.15
CA VAL A 459 23.92 19.85 4.50
C VAL A 459 24.78 18.71 5.08
N ALA A 460 24.37 17.45 4.89
CA ALA A 460 25.18 16.31 5.32
C ALA A 460 26.52 16.22 4.58
N ALA A 461 26.53 16.45 3.27
CA ALA A 461 27.74 16.45 2.46
C ALA A 461 28.70 17.60 2.85
N ALA A 462 28.16 18.79 3.10
CA ALA A 462 28.92 19.95 3.57
C ALA A 462 29.56 19.70 4.94
N ARG A 463 28.85 19.05 5.88
CA ARG A 463 29.39 18.66 7.19
C ARG A 463 30.59 17.70 7.07
N LEU A 464 30.58 16.80 6.10
CA LEU A 464 31.70 15.90 5.84
C LEU A 464 32.87 16.64 5.21
N ASP A 465 32.60 17.50 4.21
CA ASP A 465 33.64 18.30 3.58
C ASP A 465 34.32 19.28 4.56
N ALA A 466 33.58 19.77 5.57
CA ALA A 466 34.12 20.61 6.64
C ALA A 466 35.19 19.89 7.49
N GLN A 467 35.12 18.55 7.58
CA GLN A 467 36.04 17.74 8.39
C GLN A 467 37.28 17.33 7.60
N ASP A 468 37.08 16.87 6.36
CA ASP A 468 38.12 16.17 5.59
C ASP A 468 38.56 16.90 4.31
N GLY A 469 37.96 18.05 3.98
CA GLY A 469 38.32 18.83 2.78
C GLY A 469 38.02 18.11 1.46
N THR A 470 37.02 17.23 1.46
CA THR A 470 36.57 16.43 0.31
C THR A 470 35.69 17.25 -0.65
N ARG A 471 35.19 16.62 -1.72
CA ARG A 471 34.30 17.23 -2.74
C ARG A 471 32.87 16.68 -2.71
N HIS A 472 32.39 16.22 -1.56
CA HIS A 472 31.08 15.56 -1.45
C HIS A 472 29.93 16.53 -1.72
N PHE A 473 30.05 17.79 -1.30
CA PHE A 473 29.04 18.81 -1.50
C PHE A 473 28.83 19.12 -2.99
N GLU A 474 29.91 19.31 -3.76
CA GLU A 474 29.87 19.59 -5.19
C GLU A 474 29.37 18.39 -5.98
N ASP A 475 29.81 17.17 -5.63
CA ASP A 475 29.34 15.96 -6.30
C ASP A 475 27.84 15.70 -6.01
N THR A 476 27.38 16.04 -4.82
CA THR A 476 25.96 15.99 -4.43
C THR A 476 25.15 17.07 -5.15
N ALA A 477 25.64 18.31 -5.21
CA ALA A 477 25.00 19.40 -5.96
C ALA A 477 24.85 19.02 -7.43
N ARG A 478 25.87 18.38 -8.01
CA ARG A 478 25.83 17.85 -9.38
C ARG A 478 24.75 16.80 -9.58
N MET A 479 24.61 15.86 -8.65
CA MET A 479 23.54 14.85 -8.70
C MET A 479 22.15 15.51 -8.71
N PHE A 480 21.94 16.55 -7.89
CA PHE A 480 20.64 17.22 -7.82
C PHE A 480 20.33 18.03 -9.07
N GLY A 481 21.30 18.70 -9.69
CA GLY A 481 21.03 19.35 -10.97
C GLY A 481 20.83 18.36 -12.12
N ASP A 482 21.52 17.21 -12.12
CA ASP A 482 21.20 16.12 -13.06
C ASP A 482 19.76 15.60 -12.86
N LEU A 483 19.31 15.40 -11.63
CA LEU A 483 17.92 15.03 -11.29
C LEU A 483 16.91 16.07 -11.78
N ALA A 484 17.14 17.34 -11.45
CA ALA A 484 16.31 18.47 -11.85
C ALA A 484 16.22 18.58 -13.38
N GLY A 485 17.33 18.37 -14.09
CA GLY A 485 17.38 18.39 -15.55
C GLY A 485 16.57 17.26 -16.19
N VAL A 486 16.65 16.04 -15.64
CA VAL A 486 15.88 14.89 -16.14
C VAL A 486 14.38 15.08 -15.89
N GLU A 487 13.98 15.54 -14.71
CA GLU A 487 12.58 15.84 -14.40
C GLU A 487 12.02 16.94 -15.31
N PHE A 488 12.77 18.04 -15.48
CA PHE A 488 12.31 19.13 -16.33
C PHE A 488 12.20 18.71 -17.79
N LYS A 489 13.17 17.94 -18.32
CA LYS A 489 13.07 17.38 -19.67
C LYS A 489 11.85 16.48 -19.83
N ALA A 490 11.53 15.65 -18.84
CA ALA A 490 10.29 14.88 -18.86
C ALA A 490 9.06 15.81 -18.87
N THR A 491 9.09 16.89 -18.09
CA THR A 491 8.01 17.90 -18.04
C THR A 491 7.82 18.59 -19.39
N LEU A 492 8.91 18.99 -20.06
CA LEU A 492 8.91 19.55 -21.41
C LEU A 492 8.28 18.59 -22.41
N ASP A 493 8.68 17.31 -22.38
CA ASP A 493 8.21 16.30 -23.33
C ASP A 493 6.70 16.00 -23.18
N VAL A 494 6.14 16.18 -21.98
CA VAL A 494 4.73 15.86 -21.69
C VAL A 494 3.82 17.08 -21.79
N ARG A 495 4.27 18.25 -21.30
CA ARG A 495 3.44 19.46 -21.20
C ARG A 495 3.73 20.47 -22.31
N GLY A 496 4.83 20.30 -23.03
CA GLY A 496 5.33 21.28 -23.99
C GLY A 496 6.11 22.41 -23.33
N GLU A 497 6.92 23.07 -24.15
CA GLU A 497 7.89 24.07 -23.70
C GLU A 497 7.27 25.27 -22.99
N GLN A 498 6.20 25.83 -23.57
CA GLN A 498 5.59 27.06 -23.04
C GLN A 498 4.98 26.86 -21.66
N ASP A 499 4.30 25.74 -21.44
CA ASP A 499 3.61 25.44 -20.18
C ASP A 499 4.61 25.10 -19.07
N ALA A 500 5.58 24.24 -19.36
CA ALA A 500 6.62 23.86 -18.41
C ALA A 500 7.47 25.07 -17.96
N THR A 501 7.85 25.92 -18.92
CA THR A 501 8.66 27.12 -18.66
C THR A 501 7.88 28.17 -17.87
N ASN A 502 6.62 28.42 -18.25
CA ASN A 502 5.78 29.40 -17.57
C ASN A 502 5.51 29.00 -16.11
N ASP A 503 5.28 27.71 -15.86
CA ASP A 503 5.08 27.21 -14.50
C ASP A 503 6.31 27.40 -13.62
N LEU A 504 7.49 27.04 -14.12
CA LEU A 504 8.73 27.23 -13.38
C LEU A 504 8.95 28.71 -13.03
N ILE A 505 8.76 29.62 -14.01
CA ILE A 505 8.87 31.07 -13.79
C ILE A 505 7.87 31.54 -12.74
N LEU A 506 6.60 31.12 -12.86
CA LEU A 506 5.55 31.48 -11.91
C LEU A 506 5.84 30.97 -10.50
N ASP A 507 6.35 29.75 -10.36
CA ASP A 507 6.58 29.14 -9.06
C ASP A 507 7.78 29.78 -8.35
N ILE A 508 8.84 30.15 -9.08
CA ILE A 508 9.95 30.98 -8.52
C ILE A 508 9.45 32.37 -8.11
N THR A 509 8.64 33.01 -8.96
CA THR A 509 8.10 34.35 -8.71
C THR A 509 7.18 34.34 -7.49
N LYS A 510 6.26 33.37 -7.40
CA LYS A 510 5.36 33.20 -6.26
C LYS A 510 6.11 32.94 -4.97
N ASN A 511 7.11 32.07 -4.99
CA ASN A 511 7.88 31.76 -3.78
C ASN A 511 8.68 32.99 -3.30
N THR A 512 9.13 33.84 -4.23
CA THR A 512 9.78 35.13 -3.90
C THR A 512 8.80 36.11 -3.25
N PHE A 513 7.59 36.26 -3.80
CA PHE A 513 6.58 37.20 -3.27
C PHE A 513 5.82 36.70 -2.03
N ALA A 514 5.76 35.39 -1.81
CA ALA A 514 5.09 34.80 -0.65
C ALA A 514 5.85 35.01 0.67
N LEU A 515 7.04 35.59 0.64
CA LEU A 515 7.86 35.88 1.82
C LEU A 515 7.37 37.11 2.61
N GLY A 516 6.13 37.06 3.10
CA GLY A 516 5.62 38.00 4.09
C GLY A 516 6.05 37.57 5.50
N ILE A 517 7.24 38.01 5.94
CA ILE A 517 7.85 38.10 7.30
C ILE A 517 7.61 36.99 8.36
N ASP A 518 6.54 36.18 8.37
CA ASP A 518 6.20 35.29 9.49
C ASP A 518 6.09 33.78 9.18
N GLN A 519 6.17 33.31 7.93
CA GLN A 519 6.18 31.86 7.64
C GLN A 519 6.94 31.52 6.35
N LEU A 520 8.19 31.05 6.45
CA LEU A 520 8.97 30.61 5.28
C LEU A 520 9.37 29.13 5.35
N PRO A 521 8.92 28.28 4.41
CA PRO A 521 9.52 26.98 4.21
C PRO A 521 10.79 27.16 3.34
N ILE A 522 11.92 27.42 3.99
CA ILE A 522 13.28 27.57 3.39
C ILE A 522 13.65 26.40 2.46
N VAL A 523 13.00 25.25 2.63
CA VAL A 523 13.31 24.03 1.89
C VAL A 523 12.84 24.07 0.43
N GLY A 524 11.70 24.70 0.11
CA GLY A 524 11.06 24.56 -1.21
C GLY A 524 11.71 25.37 -2.36
N THR A 525 12.25 26.55 -2.06
CA THR A 525 12.83 27.48 -3.05
C THR A 525 14.10 26.95 -3.70
N GLY A 526 14.96 26.26 -2.94
CA GLY A 526 16.23 25.74 -3.45
C GLY A 526 16.10 24.71 -4.58
N TRP A 527 15.00 23.95 -4.62
CA TRP A 527 14.74 23.00 -5.71
C TRP A 527 14.34 23.70 -7.01
N GLU A 528 13.44 24.68 -6.94
CA GLU A 528 13.06 25.48 -8.11
C GLU A 528 14.24 26.26 -8.69
N LEU A 529 15.12 26.81 -7.83
CA LEU A 529 16.36 27.46 -8.24
C LEU A 529 17.32 26.49 -8.94
N THR A 530 17.44 25.26 -8.42
CA THR A 530 18.25 24.21 -9.05
C THR A 530 17.71 23.86 -10.44
N LYS A 531 16.38 23.71 -10.60
CA LYS A 531 15.74 23.51 -11.90
C LYS A 531 16.05 24.68 -12.85
N ALA A 532 15.82 25.92 -12.43
CA ALA A 532 16.07 27.10 -13.26
C ALA A 532 17.53 27.24 -13.70
N TYR A 533 18.48 27.02 -12.80
CA TYR A 533 19.90 27.07 -13.13
C TYR A 533 20.25 26.05 -14.21
N VAL A 534 19.87 24.79 -14.03
CA VAL A 534 20.15 23.71 -14.99
C VAL A 534 19.58 24.03 -16.36
N ILE A 535 18.36 24.55 -16.43
CA ILE A 535 17.72 24.88 -17.71
C ILE A 535 18.44 26.02 -18.41
N SER A 536 18.77 27.09 -17.68
CA SER A 536 19.50 28.25 -18.22
C SER A 536 20.91 27.90 -18.73
N ALA A 537 21.50 26.83 -18.21
CA ALA A 537 22.83 26.36 -18.59
C ALA A 537 22.83 25.23 -19.63
N ALA A 538 21.73 24.47 -19.75
CA ALA A 538 21.69 23.21 -20.50
C ALA A 538 20.84 23.25 -21.78
N LEU A 539 19.79 24.07 -21.87
CA LEU A 539 18.79 23.96 -22.95
C LEU A 539 18.69 25.25 -23.76
N ASP A 540 19.59 25.47 -24.73
CA ASP A 540 19.77 26.76 -25.43
C ASP A 540 18.46 27.38 -25.97
N GLY A 541 17.59 26.60 -26.62
CA GLY A 541 16.30 27.13 -27.13
C GLY A 541 15.27 27.48 -26.04
N VAL A 542 15.30 26.76 -24.92
CA VAL A 542 14.44 27.04 -23.76
C VAL A 542 15.03 28.16 -22.92
N ALA A 543 16.37 28.28 -22.87
CA ALA A 543 17.07 29.36 -22.22
C ALA A 543 16.73 30.70 -22.86
N ASP A 544 16.65 30.77 -24.19
CA ASP A 544 16.20 31.98 -24.91
C ASP A 544 14.72 32.33 -24.62
N SER A 545 13.86 31.31 -24.49
CA SER A 545 12.44 31.46 -24.15
C SER A 545 12.23 31.93 -22.71
N ILE A 546 13.00 31.36 -21.77
CA ILE A 546 13.11 31.84 -20.40
C ILE A 546 13.61 33.28 -20.43
N GLU A 547 14.73 33.56 -21.09
CA GLU A 547 15.35 34.90 -21.14
C GLU A 547 14.35 35.94 -21.64
N THR A 548 13.68 35.69 -22.77
CA THR A 548 12.68 36.62 -23.32
C THR A 548 11.50 36.84 -22.37
N ARG A 549 10.93 35.77 -21.80
CA ARG A 549 9.77 35.86 -20.90
C ARG A 549 10.12 36.40 -19.51
N VAL A 550 11.34 36.14 -19.06
CA VAL A 550 11.90 36.64 -17.81
C VAL A 550 12.35 38.10 -17.95
N GLU A 551 12.81 38.54 -19.13
CA GLU A 551 13.01 39.96 -19.45
C GLU A 551 11.69 40.72 -19.52
N GLU A 552 10.63 40.10 -20.06
CA GLU A 552 9.27 40.66 -20.04
C GLU A 552 8.68 40.75 -18.62
N VAL A 553 9.15 39.92 -17.68
CA VAL A 553 8.62 39.88 -16.31
C VAL A 553 9.50 40.62 -15.29
N THR A 554 10.84 40.53 -15.28
CA THR A 554 11.69 41.15 -14.23
C THR A 554 13.24 41.20 -14.45
N GLY A 555 13.84 40.75 -15.56
CA GLY A 555 15.31 40.89 -15.79
C GLY A 555 16.21 39.88 -15.03
N ALA A 556 15.84 38.59 -14.98
CA ALA A 556 16.29 37.64 -13.95
C ALA A 556 17.36 36.57 -14.31
N ARG A 557 18.05 36.60 -15.48
CA ARG A 557 19.10 35.60 -15.74
C ARG A 557 20.32 35.75 -14.83
N SER A 558 20.78 36.99 -14.59
CA SER A 558 21.81 37.28 -13.59
C SER A 558 21.37 36.91 -12.17
N ASP A 559 20.07 36.99 -11.89
CA ASP A 559 19.50 36.72 -10.58
C ASP A 559 19.46 35.23 -10.24
N PHE A 560 19.25 34.31 -11.18
CA PHE A 560 19.22 32.87 -10.85
C PHE A 560 20.59 32.33 -10.44
N VAL A 561 21.64 32.71 -11.17
CA VAL A 561 23.02 32.32 -10.84
C VAL A 561 23.42 32.89 -9.49
N LEU A 562 23.07 34.16 -9.22
CA LEU A 562 23.29 34.80 -7.94
C LEU A 562 22.51 34.10 -6.82
N ARG A 563 21.19 33.91 -6.96
CA ARG A 563 20.35 33.18 -5.99
C ARG A 563 20.92 31.81 -5.66
N GLN A 564 21.40 31.08 -6.67
CA GLN A 564 22.02 29.79 -6.46
C GLN A 564 23.34 29.89 -5.69
N LYS A 565 24.17 30.90 -5.98
CA LYS A 565 25.40 31.19 -5.19
C LYS A 565 25.06 31.38 -3.71
N TYR A 566 24.07 32.21 -3.41
CA TYR A 566 23.66 32.48 -2.02
C TYR A 566 22.97 31.28 -1.34
N ASP A 567 22.24 30.44 -2.09
CA ASP A 567 21.69 29.19 -1.56
C ASP A 567 22.81 28.19 -1.18
N MET A 568 23.85 28.05 -2.00
CA MET A 568 25.02 27.25 -1.65
C MET A 568 25.73 27.80 -0.41
N ALA A 569 25.89 29.13 -0.32
CA ALA A 569 26.50 29.80 0.83
C ALA A 569 25.70 29.56 2.12
N TYR A 570 24.37 29.67 2.04
CA TYR A 570 23.44 29.35 3.13
C TYR A 570 23.63 27.91 3.62
N LEU A 571 23.59 26.92 2.72
CA LEU A 571 23.72 25.50 3.08
C LEU A 571 25.09 25.17 3.68
N LEU A 572 26.17 25.75 3.14
CA LEU A 572 27.53 25.57 3.68
C LEU A 572 27.67 26.19 5.07
N HIS A 573 27.13 27.40 5.28
CA HIS A 573 27.13 28.05 6.59
C HIS A 573 26.30 27.27 7.62
N GLU A 574 25.09 26.84 7.26
CA GLU A 574 24.22 26.01 8.11
C GLU A 574 24.88 24.68 8.50
N ALA A 575 25.63 24.08 7.58
CA ALA A 575 26.40 22.88 7.83
C ALA A 575 27.62 23.11 8.75
N GLY A 576 27.96 24.35 9.09
CA GLY A 576 29.14 24.69 9.86
C GLY A 576 30.44 24.54 9.08
N TYR A 577 30.40 24.72 7.75
CA TYR A 577 31.60 24.71 6.93
C TYR A 577 32.55 25.84 7.36
N PRO A 578 33.88 25.62 7.40
CA PRO A 578 34.81 26.58 8.00
C PRO A 578 34.77 27.97 7.34
N ALA A 579 34.33 28.97 8.12
CA ALA A 579 34.30 30.37 7.73
C ALA A 579 34.40 31.29 8.97
N SER A 580 34.77 32.55 8.76
CA SER A 580 34.64 33.60 9.78
C SER A 580 33.18 33.94 10.04
N GLU A 581 32.88 34.47 11.24
CA GLU A 581 31.51 34.87 11.60
C GLU A 581 30.96 35.90 10.59
N PRO A 582 29.75 35.67 10.03
CA PRO A 582 29.13 36.62 9.14
C PRO A 582 28.78 37.93 9.87
N PRO A 583 28.84 39.09 9.18
CA PRO A 583 28.34 40.35 9.72
C PRO A 583 26.91 40.23 10.25
N ALA A 584 26.60 40.88 11.37
CA ALA A 584 25.30 40.78 12.04
C ALA A 584 24.10 41.18 11.15
N GLU A 585 24.33 42.02 10.14
CA GLU A 585 23.31 42.41 9.15
C GLU A 585 22.91 41.30 8.17
N LEU A 586 23.77 40.29 8.01
CA LEU A 586 23.51 39.08 7.22
C LEU A 586 22.86 37.96 8.02
N ILE A 587 22.69 38.13 9.33
CA ILE A 587 21.97 37.16 10.16
C ILE A 587 20.50 37.57 10.22
N SER A 588 19.63 36.63 9.87
CA SER A 588 18.19 36.82 9.95
C SER A 588 17.79 36.98 11.41
N LYS A 589 17.00 38.01 11.70
CA LYS A 589 16.51 38.26 13.06
C LYS A 589 15.44 37.27 13.48
N SER A 590 14.78 36.60 12.53
CA SER A 590 13.70 35.66 12.78
C SER A 590 14.22 34.24 13.00
N THR A 591 15.18 33.78 12.19
CA THR A 591 15.70 32.42 12.27
C THR A 591 17.01 32.31 13.06
N GLY A 592 17.82 33.38 13.07
CA GLY A 592 19.19 33.34 13.58
C GLY A 592 20.19 32.74 12.59
N ASP A 593 19.73 32.34 11.40
CA ASP A 593 20.56 31.79 10.32
C ASP A 593 21.05 32.89 9.37
N LEU A 594 21.92 32.53 8.44
CA LEU A 594 22.34 33.41 7.35
C LEU A 594 21.10 33.78 6.50
N LYS A 595 20.92 35.05 6.17
CA LYS A 595 19.81 35.49 5.32
C LYS A 595 19.90 34.86 3.93
N THR A 596 18.75 34.47 3.38
CA THR A 596 18.68 34.01 1.99
C THR A 596 18.67 35.20 1.02
N TYR A 597 18.95 34.98 -0.26
CA TYR A 597 18.81 36.02 -1.28
C TYR A 597 17.39 36.61 -1.29
N ASP A 598 16.38 35.75 -1.16
CA ASP A 598 14.99 36.18 -1.26
C ASP A 598 14.57 37.03 -0.04
N GLU A 599 15.14 36.77 1.15
CA GLU A 599 14.97 37.66 2.31
C GLU A 599 15.60 39.05 2.05
N LEU A 600 16.80 39.09 1.47
CA LEU A 600 17.47 40.35 1.13
C LEU A 600 16.75 41.13 0.03
N LEU A 601 16.17 40.42 -0.95
CA LEU A 601 15.32 40.99 -1.99
C LEU A 601 14.03 41.58 -1.39
N ALA A 602 13.34 40.84 -0.53
CA ALA A 602 12.13 41.34 0.13
C ALA A 602 12.41 42.58 0.98
N GLU A 603 13.52 42.60 1.74
CA GLU A 603 13.95 43.79 2.46
C GLU A 603 14.27 44.96 1.50
N ALA A 604 14.92 44.68 0.37
CA ALA A 604 15.25 45.71 -0.62
C ALA A 604 14.02 46.33 -1.28
N GLU A 605 13.00 45.51 -1.59
CA GLU A 605 11.71 45.97 -2.11
C GLU A 605 10.96 46.82 -1.09
N GLN A 606 11.02 46.47 0.20
CA GLN A 606 10.40 47.24 1.28
C GLN A 606 11.11 48.58 1.55
N GLU A 607 12.43 48.62 1.41
CA GLU A 607 13.27 49.81 1.65
C GLU A 607 13.36 50.74 0.43
N ALA A 608 12.93 50.28 -0.75
CA ALA A 608 12.88 51.07 -1.97
C ALA A 608 11.92 52.26 -1.84
N ASN A 609 12.28 53.37 -2.48
CA ASN A 609 11.47 54.60 -2.50
C ASN A 609 11.69 55.37 -3.81
N ASP A 610 11.04 56.53 -3.95
CA ASP A 610 11.10 57.34 -5.17
C ASP A 610 12.53 57.75 -5.57
N ASP A 611 13.47 57.81 -4.62
CA ASP A 611 14.88 58.20 -4.85
C ASP A 611 15.83 57.00 -5.00
N LYS A 612 15.44 55.80 -4.56
CA LYS A 612 16.23 54.56 -4.65
C LYS A 612 15.38 53.39 -5.13
N LYS A 613 15.68 52.90 -6.33
CA LYS A 613 15.09 51.66 -6.84
C LYS A 613 15.53 50.45 -6.02
N TRP A 614 14.66 49.44 -5.91
CA TRP A 614 14.92 48.23 -5.13
C TRP A 614 16.19 47.49 -5.59
N GLU A 615 16.53 47.52 -6.88
CA GLU A 615 17.75 46.88 -7.41
C GLU A 615 19.03 47.52 -6.84
N GLN A 616 18.99 48.84 -6.62
CA GLN A 616 20.10 49.56 -6.00
C GLN A 616 20.23 49.20 -4.52
N VAL A 617 19.10 49.14 -3.81
CA VAL A 617 19.06 48.73 -2.39
C VAL A 617 19.54 47.29 -2.23
N LEU A 618 19.10 46.39 -3.11
CA LEU A 618 19.53 45.00 -3.11
C LEU A 618 21.04 44.89 -3.31
N ARG A 619 21.60 45.60 -4.29
CA ARG A 619 23.07 45.62 -4.49
C ARG A 619 23.82 46.13 -3.26
N GLU A 620 23.29 47.16 -2.59
CA GLU A 620 23.84 47.66 -1.32
C GLU A 620 23.80 46.58 -0.22
N LYS A 621 22.71 45.80 -0.12
CA LYS A 621 22.53 44.69 0.84
C LYS A 621 23.34 43.43 0.53
N LEU A 622 23.61 43.13 -0.74
CA LEU A 622 24.44 42.00 -1.16
C LEU A 622 25.93 42.28 -1.00
N THR A 623 26.35 43.56 -1.02
CA THR A 623 27.77 43.94 -0.91
C THR A 623 28.46 43.40 0.36
N PRO A 624 27.87 43.49 1.58
CA PRO A 624 28.42 42.86 2.78
C PRO A 624 28.53 41.33 2.67
N TYR A 625 27.57 40.70 1.97
CA TYR A 625 27.56 39.25 1.75
C TYR A 625 28.73 38.83 0.86
N GLU A 626 28.90 39.47 -0.29
CA GLU A 626 30.04 39.20 -1.18
C GLU A 626 31.37 39.44 -0.47
N ARG A 627 31.52 40.54 0.28
CA ARG A 627 32.75 40.79 1.05
C ARG A 627 33.03 39.70 2.08
N TRP A 628 31.99 39.18 2.74
CA TRP A 628 32.15 38.08 3.68
C TRP A 628 32.59 36.81 2.95
N MET A 629 31.94 36.44 1.83
CA MET A 629 32.37 35.30 1.02
C MET A 629 33.82 35.45 0.55
N ASP A 630 34.17 36.58 -0.08
CA ASP A 630 35.53 36.89 -0.56
C ASP A 630 36.58 36.81 0.55
N SER A 631 36.23 37.21 1.78
CA SER A 631 37.13 37.13 2.93
C SER A 631 37.40 35.69 3.40
N ASN A 632 36.57 34.74 2.97
CA ASN A 632 36.62 33.31 3.29
C ASN A 632 36.94 32.48 2.03
N ASN A 633 38.14 32.63 1.48
CA ASN A 633 38.56 32.01 0.21
C ASN A 633 38.20 30.52 0.04
N VAL A 634 38.30 29.70 1.10
CA VAL A 634 37.96 28.26 1.03
C VAL A 634 36.45 28.04 0.90
N LEU A 635 35.65 28.83 1.62
CA LEU A 635 34.19 28.83 1.51
C LEU A 635 33.77 29.34 0.12
N ASP A 636 34.32 30.46 -0.32
CA ASP A 636 33.98 31.06 -1.61
C ASP A 636 34.32 30.15 -2.79
N THR A 637 35.51 29.54 -2.79
CA THR A 637 35.88 28.52 -3.80
C THR A 637 34.89 27.35 -3.80
N LYS A 638 34.43 26.92 -2.62
CA LYS A 638 33.46 25.83 -2.48
C LYS A 638 32.08 26.20 -3.05
N ILE A 639 31.64 27.42 -2.76
CA ILE A 639 30.38 28.00 -3.27
C ILE A 639 30.44 28.10 -4.79
N GLU A 640 31.51 28.67 -5.34
CA GLU A 640 31.69 28.87 -6.78
C GLU A 640 31.79 27.53 -7.52
N ASP A 641 32.56 26.56 -7.00
CA ASP A 641 32.61 25.22 -7.60
C ASP A 641 31.24 24.54 -7.55
N ALA A 642 30.53 24.61 -6.43
CA ALA A 642 29.22 23.97 -6.28
C ALA A 642 28.14 24.65 -7.14
N SER A 643 28.18 25.96 -7.33
CA SER A 643 27.24 26.70 -8.17
C SER A 643 27.54 26.48 -9.66
N HIS A 644 28.81 26.46 -10.06
CA HIS A 644 29.21 26.26 -11.46
C HIS A 644 28.97 24.82 -11.95
N PHE A 645 29.19 23.80 -11.10
CA PHE A 645 29.15 22.38 -11.49
C PHE A 645 27.87 21.63 -11.09
N GLN A 646 26.72 22.31 -11.03
CA GLN A 646 25.46 21.69 -10.61
C GLN A 646 24.86 20.68 -11.58
N THR A 647 25.26 20.69 -12.84
CA THR A 647 24.90 19.62 -13.75
C THR A 647 26.11 19.24 -14.58
N SER A 648 26.25 17.95 -14.86
CA SER A 648 27.35 17.48 -15.69
C SER A 648 27.19 17.97 -17.13
N ASP A 649 28.30 18.31 -17.80
CA ASP A 649 28.24 18.68 -19.23
C ASP A 649 27.67 17.54 -20.09
N GLN A 650 27.83 16.30 -19.63
CA GLN A 650 27.20 15.12 -20.23
C GLN A 650 25.67 15.15 -20.09
N ALA A 651 25.12 15.54 -18.94
CA ALA A 651 23.67 15.72 -18.80
C ALA A 651 23.17 16.80 -19.77
N LYS A 652 23.88 17.94 -19.87
CA LYS A 652 23.53 19.03 -20.79
C LYS A 652 23.44 18.54 -22.24
N GLU A 653 24.45 17.80 -22.69
CA GLU A 653 24.48 17.26 -24.06
C GLU A 653 23.40 16.21 -24.29
N GLN A 654 23.16 15.33 -23.32
CA GLN A 654 22.27 14.19 -23.51
C GLN A 654 20.80 14.59 -23.45
N LEU A 655 20.45 15.51 -22.56
CA LEU A 655 19.10 16.07 -22.50
C LEU A 655 18.73 16.81 -23.79
N ARG A 656 19.71 17.40 -24.51
CA ARG A 656 19.51 18.00 -25.85
C ARG A 656 19.22 16.97 -26.94
N VAL A 657 19.82 15.78 -26.84
CA VAL A 657 19.74 14.74 -27.87
C VAL A 657 18.49 13.86 -27.71
N TRP A 658 17.88 13.80 -26.53
CA TRP A 658 16.65 13.03 -26.25
C TRP A 658 15.36 13.64 -26.86
N ASN A 659 15.43 14.17 -28.08
CA ASN A 659 14.28 14.68 -28.82
C ASN A 659 13.44 13.57 -29.44
#